data_AF-A0A1R3UWN5-F1
#
_entry.id   AF-A0A1R3UWN5-F1
#
_cell.length_a   1.000
_cell.length_b   1.000
_cell.length_c   1.000
_cell.angle_alpha   90.00
_cell.angle_beta   90.00
_cell.angle_gamma   90.00
#
_symmetry.space_group_name_H-M   'P 1'
#
loop_
_entity.id
_entity.type
_entity.pdbx_description
1 polymer ?
#
loop_
_entity_poly.entity_id
_entity_poly.type
_entity_poly.pdbx_seq_one_letter_code
_entity_poly.pdbx_strand_id
1 'polypeptide(L)'
;MITTVLRQALRARGDEPAVLCHSGADTLREVSEQPRRPGDLLVDLGVHPLGEPLRIGSGEGDEEEPVAGLVALVAATPTDLNRALTAAVHLPRAVQVVVALLDTPGHQDPPVPAGPGMGQWRDLQELRVRRMGKRGWVCELFFPNAVETAQVLDAVLHGTRGRRRGPVVAPLTALNGPESSLWRPGDTGAHGVDATGPVPLRRVTPVADLSLRVHDGADPVWNEETVPVLDRAPTKADAWEELTGPDGRDRAAHVVAAGRSAARVTAAPTDLVAPIDETTVNPTGFSKAEKGPLGHLTVHGDRAVVREGNKDLVAVAADGTVTDVDLTRLRHLRGVSVDWSGHTGPTAAVRAVASLAAGGVPLVAGPVPSWASGLGAPLSELLAGATDADLTDRLAREELSIRMRRAALYTHGLRSRWRALGEQAGVPLPPAPRVSVILCTRRLEMVGFALAQIARQRGVELETVLTLHGFTADRPEVASAIDAYRDTGLSITVHEAPADQIFGSVLNDSVARTSGDLIAKWDDDDWYGPEHLADLVLARTYSGAELVGTGQDFVYLQEVDLMVWRSRESETATRFIAGGTILTDRVVLEETGGFRPLPRAIDTQLLIAVSRGGGRIHRTHGLGYVLRRTGGGHTWSEDMAYFLHNYARQWSGWRPSVLLEGEPHPLGGPTEVHEEPVMATTHPGGQS
;
A
#
# COMPACT_ATOMS: atom_id res chain seq x y z
N MET A 1 -25.95 2.04 -20.45
CA MET A 1 -26.50 1.01 -19.52
C MET A 1 -26.57 1.59 -18.12
N ILE A 2 -25.49 2.18 -17.60
CA ILE A 2 -25.51 3.01 -16.37
C ILE A 2 -26.60 4.07 -16.46
N THR A 3 -26.64 4.83 -17.55
CA THR A 3 -27.75 5.75 -17.86
C THR A 3 -29.16 5.16 -17.71
N THR A 4 -29.36 3.90 -18.12
CA THR A 4 -30.66 3.21 -17.98
C THR A 4 -30.97 2.90 -16.52
N VAL A 5 -29.96 2.42 -15.77
CA VAL A 5 -30.07 2.12 -14.34
C VAL A 5 -30.42 3.38 -13.56
N LEU A 6 -29.67 4.46 -13.78
CA LEU A 6 -29.92 5.76 -13.16
C LEU A 6 -31.32 6.27 -13.48
N ARG A 7 -31.75 6.18 -14.75
CA ARG A 7 -33.10 6.60 -15.16
C ARG A 7 -34.20 5.78 -14.48
N GLN A 8 -33.98 4.49 -14.24
CA GLN A 8 -34.92 3.64 -13.52
C GLN A 8 -34.98 4.02 -12.03
N ALA A 9 -33.82 4.19 -11.39
CA ALA A 9 -33.74 4.64 -10.00
C ALA A 9 -34.39 6.02 -9.80
N LEU A 10 -34.10 6.98 -10.68
CA LEU A 10 -34.70 8.32 -10.67
C LEU A 10 -36.22 8.30 -10.81
N ARG A 11 -36.80 7.29 -11.47
CA ARG A 11 -38.26 7.11 -11.57
C ARG A 11 -38.86 6.42 -10.34
N ALA A 12 -38.08 5.59 -9.65
CA ALA A 12 -38.51 4.81 -8.50
C ALA A 12 -38.44 5.58 -7.18
N ARG A 13 -37.62 6.64 -7.10
CA ARG A 13 -37.27 7.36 -5.87
C ARG A 13 -38.40 8.12 -5.14
N GLY A 14 -39.63 8.11 -5.64
CA GLY A 14 -40.74 8.89 -5.08
C GLY A 14 -40.70 10.38 -5.42
N ASP A 15 -41.10 11.21 -4.46
CA ASP A 15 -41.11 12.68 -4.53
C ASP A 15 -39.87 13.32 -3.90
N GLU A 16 -39.08 12.51 -3.20
CA GLU A 16 -37.86 12.88 -2.53
C GLU A 16 -36.75 13.29 -3.52
N PRO A 17 -35.84 14.20 -3.11
CA PRO A 17 -34.76 14.68 -3.96
C PRO A 17 -33.75 13.55 -4.28
N ALA A 18 -33.10 13.67 -5.43
CA ALA A 18 -31.95 12.84 -5.80
C ALA A 18 -30.64 13.62 -5.67
N VAL A 19 -29.58 12.93 -5.24
CA VAL A 19 -28.20 13.42 -5.35
C VAL A 19 -27.47 12.55 -6.35
N LEU A 20 -27.12 13.14 -7.50
CA LEU A 20 -26.33 12.50 -8.54
C LEU A 20 -24.88 12.95 -8.38
N CYS A 21 -24.02 12.02 -7.99
CA CYS A 21 -22.60 12.23 -7.77
C CYS A 21 -21.78 11.61 -8.90
N HIS A 22 -20.66 12.23 -9.21
CA HIS A 22 -19.63 11.62 -10.04
C HIS A 22 -18.23 11.87 -9.46
N SER A 23 -17.25 11.03 -9.85
CA SER A 23 -15.85 11.16 -9.43
C SER A 23 -14.91 10.57 -10.48
N GLY A 24 -13.92 11.33 -10.91
CA GLY A 24 -12.94 10.92 -11.92
C GLY A 24 -13.39 11.17 -13.37
N ALA A 25 -12.48 10.90 -14.31
CA ALA A 25 -12.64 11.28 -15.71
C ALA A 25 -13.84 10.60 -16.41
N ASP A 26 -14.44 11.30 -17.37
CA ASP A 26 -15.55 10.84 -18.24
C ASP A 26 -16.86 10.44 -17.53
N THR A 27 -16.98 10.67 -16.22
CA THR A 27 -18.17 10.30 -15.43
C THR A 27 -19.32 11.29 -15.52
N LEU A 28 -19.02 12.59 -15.68
CA LEU A 28 -20.03 13.66 -15.73
C LEU A 28 -21.10 13.41 -16.81
N ARG A 29 -20.72 12.81 -17.94
CA ARG A 29 -21.65 12.50 -19.03
C ARG A 29 -22.73 11.50 -18.62
N GLU A 30 -22.41 10.53 -17.77
CA GLU A 30 -23.36 9.50 -17.35
C GLU A 30 -24.47 10.07 -16.43
N VAL A 31 -24.17 11.15 -15.70
CA VAL A 31 -25.07 11.79 -14.74
C VAL A 31 -25.72 13.09 -15.24
N SER A 32 -25.03 13.88 -16.06
CA SER A 32 -25.52 15.20 -16.51
C SER A 32 -26.68 15.12 -17.49
N GLU A 33 -26.76 14.04 -18.27
CA GLU A 33 -27.85 13.77 -19.22
C GLU A 33 -29.12 13.21 -18.54
N GLN A 34 -29.12 13.02 -17.22
CA GLN A 34 -30.27 12.47 -16.50
C GLN A 34 -31.35 13.52 -16.25
N PRO A 35 -32.65 13.15 -16.31
CA PRO A 35 -33.74 14.07 -16.00
C PRO A 35 -33.72 14.43 -14.50
N ARG A 36 -33.61 15.73 -14.20
CA ARG A 36 -33.57 16.28 -12.84
C ARG A 36 -34.84 17.08 -12.54
N ARG A 37 -35.34 16.96 -11.31
CA ARG A 37 -36.42 17.77 -10.74
C ARG A 37 -35.84 18.96 -9.96
N PRO A 38 -36.62 20.02 -9.70
CA PRO A 38 -36.25 21.03 -8.71
C PRO A 38 -35.92 20.36 -7.37
N GLY A 39 -34.78 20.68 -6.77
CA GLY A 39 -34.30 20.06 -5.53
C GLY A 39 -33.33 18.89 -5.72
N ASP A 40 -33.18 18.35 -6.93
CA ASP A 40 -32.11 17.38 -7.23
C ASP A 40 -30.75 18.08 -7.34
N LEU A 41 -29.70 17.42 -6.85
CA LEU A 41 -28.33 17.89 -6.94
C LEU A 41 -27.51 17.08 -7.95
N LEU A 42 -26.57 17.76 -8.60
CA LEU A 42 -25.49 17.16 -9.37
C LEU A 42 -24.18 17.64 -8.74
N VAL A 43 -23.35 16.70 -8.28
CA VAL A 43 -22.13 16.99 -7.50
C VAL A 43 -20.94 16.24 -8.08
N ASP A 44 -19.83 16.93 -8.30
CA ASP A 44 -18.54 16.28 -8.49
C ASP A 44 -17.95 15.98 -7.11
N LEU A 45 -18.18 14.76 -6.63
CA LEU A 45 -17.76 14.37 -5.29
C LEU A 45 -16.24 14.16 -5.21
N GLY A 46 -15.56 13.96 -6.34
CA GLY A 46 -14.11 13.78 -6.39
C GLY A 46 -13.35 15.06 -6.04
N VAL A 47 -13.93 16.23 -6.33
CA VAL A 47 -13.34 17.56 -6.07
C VAL A 47 -14.16 18.40 -5.09
N HIS A 48 -15.26 17.87 -4.55
CA HIS A 48 -16.11 18.57 -3.58
C HIS A 48 -15.28 18.96 -2.35
N PRO A 49 -15.23 20.26 -1.99
CA PRO A 49 -14.43 20.73 -0.87
C PRO A 49 -14.96 20.19 0.46
N LEU A 50 -14.03 19.82 1.36
CA LEU A 50 -14.39 19.46 2.73
C LEU A 50 -14.69 20.74 3.54
N GLY A 51 -15.57 20.63 4.53
CA GLY A 51 -16.09 21.80 5.28
C GLY A 51 -17.33 22.46 4.66
N GLU A 52 -17.71 22.10 3.43
CA GLU A 52 -18.92 22.59 2.76
C GLU A 52 -20.00 21.49 2.70
N PRO A 53 -21.02 21.50 3.58
CA PRO A 53 -22.06 20.47 3.57
C PRO A 53 -22.97 20.56 2.34
N LEU A 54 -23.42 19.41 1.83
CA LEU A 54 -24.39 19.35 0.74
C LEU A 54 -25.80 19.61 1.28
N ARG A 55 -26.48 20.63 0.75
CA ARG A 55 -27.85 20.98 1.16
C ARG A 55 -28.85 20.50 0.10
N ILE A 56 -29.73 19.57 0.47
CA ILE A 56 -30.84 19.11 -0.38
C ILE A 56 -32.18 19.66 0.11
N GLY A 57 -33.12 19.93 -0.81
CA GLY A 57 -34.45 20.47 -0.50
C GLY A 57 -34.54 22.01 -0.52
N SER A 58 -35.76 22.55 -0.45
CA SER A 58 -36.07 24.00 -0.60
C SER A 58 -36.63 24.67 0.66
N GLY A 59 -36.48 24.08 1.85
CA GLY A 59 -37.09 24.57 3.09
C GLY A 59 -36.09 25.12 4.09
N GLU A 60 -36.23 26.40 4.45
CA GLU A 60 -35.81 26.89 5.77
C GLU A 60 -36.80 26.35 6.80
N GLY A 61 -36.38 25.37 7.60
CA GLY A 61 -37.15 24.87 8.75
C GLY A 61 -37.55 23.41 8.63
N ASP A 62 -36.65 22.52 9.02
CA ASP A 62 -36.94 21.41 9.95
C ASP A 62 -35.60 20.89 10.49
N GLU A 63 -35.54 20.59 11.79
CA GLU A 63 -34.34 20.12 12.50
C GLU A 63 -33.98 18.65 12.16
N GLU A 64 -34.67 18.02 11.20
CA GLU A 64 -34.41 16.63 10.78
C GLU A 64 -33.31 16.54 9.73
N GLU A 65 -32.43 15.54 9.87
CA GLU A 65 -31.37 15.27 8.89
C GLU A 65 -31.95 15.05 7.49
N PRO A 66 -31.38 15.69 6.45
CA PRO A 66 -31.90 15.60 5.10
C PRO A 66 -31.86 14.15 4.57
N VAL A 67 -33.00 13.67 4.07
CA VAL A 67 -33.15 12.35 3.45
C VAL A 67 -33.34 12.48 1.94
N ALA A 68 -32.58 11.71 1.17
CA ALA A 68 -32.72 11.57 -0.27
C ALA A 68 -33.47 10.28 -0.64
N GLY A 69 -34.34 10.34 -1.64
CA GLY A 69 -34.94 9.13 -2.22
C GLY A 69 -33.90 8.31 -2.97
N LEU A 70 -32.89 8.99 -3.53
CA LEU A 70 -31.80 8.38 -4.29
C LEU A 70 -30.49 9.13 -4.07
N VAL A 71 -29.43 8.39 -3.75
CA VAL A 71 -28.06 8.83 -3.99
C VAL A 71 -27.40 7.91 -5.00
N ALA A 72 -26.87 8.46 -6.08
CA ALA A 72 -26.16 7.68 -7.10
C ALA A 72 -24.77 8.23 -7.31
N LEU A 73 -23.73 7.41 -7.15
CA LEU A 73 -22.34 7.76 -7.43
C LEU A 73 -21.81 6.99 -8.63
N VAL A 74 -21.37 7.70 -9.66
CA VAL A 74 -20.63 7.15 -10.80
C VAL A 74 -19.15 7.50 -10.67
N ALA A 75 -18.32 6.52 -10.35
CA ALA A 75 -16.87 6.67 -10.26
C ALA A 75 -16.18 6.06 -11.49
N ALA A 76 -15.13 6.72 -12.00
CA ALA A 76 -14.39 6.22 -13.17
C ALA A 76 -13.65 4.92 -12.84
N THR A 77 -13.00 4.89 -11.67
CA THR A 77 -12.20 3.76 -11.18
C THR A 77 -12.43 3.52 -9.69
N PRO A 78 -11.99 2.38 -9.13
CA PRO A 78 -11.96 2.16 -7.68
C PRO A 78 -11.12 3.20 -6.91
N THR A 79 -10.02 3.70 -7.49
CA THR A 79 -9.25 4.82 -6.91
C THR A 79 -10.13 6.07 -6.77
N ASP A 80 -10.96 6.38 -7.78
CA ASP A 80 -11.87 7.52 -7.73
C ASP A 80 -13.03 7.34 -6.75
N LEU A 81 -13.53 6.11 -6.61
CA LEU A 81 -14.50 5.76 -5.57
C LEU A 81 -13.88 5.94 -4.17
N ASN A 82 -12.68 5.43 -3.94
CA ASN A 82 -11.99 5.55 -2.65
C ASN A 82 -11.75 7.03 -2.29
N ARG A 83 -11.30 7.85 -3.23
CA ARG A 83 -11.16 9.30 -3.05
C ARG A 83 -12.48 9.98 -2.66
N ALA A 84 -13.58 9.61 -3.33
CA ALA A 84 -14.89 10.21 -3.09
C ALA A 84 -15.48 9.85 -1.71
N LEU A 85 -15.07 8.73 -1.09
CA LEU A 85 -15.55 8.33 0.24
C LEU A 85 -15.29 9.39 1.32
N THR A 86 -14.19 10.12 1.22
CA THR A 86 -13.83 11.16 2.19
C THR A 86 -14.84 12.31 2.16
N ALA A 87 -15.30 12.72 0.97
CA ALA A 87 -16.33 13.74 0.82
C ALA A 87 -17.75 13.18 0.99
N ALA A 88 -17.92 11.85 0.91
CA ALA A 88 -19.21 11.19 1.04
C ALA A 88 -19.87 11.38 2.42
N VAL A 89 -19.10 11.79 3.43
CA VAL A 89 -19.62 12.14 4.76
C VAL A 89 -20.59 13.33 4.73
N HIS A 90 -20.58 14.13 3.66
CA HIS A 90 -21.56 15.20 3.44
C HIS A 90 -22.81 14.75 2.69
N LEU A 91 -22.88 13.50 2.21
CA LEU A 91 -24.05 13.00 1.51
C LEU A 91 -25.20 12.76 2.49
N PRO A 92 -26.45 13.04 2.08
CA PRO A 92 -27.61 12.74 2.90
C PRO A 92 -27.78 11.23 3.06
N ARG A 93 -28.58 10.84 4.07
CA ARG A 93 -29.09 9.48 4.17
C ARG A 93 -30.00 9.17 2.99
N ALA A 94 -30.01 7.92 2.53
CA ALA A 94 -30.71 7.54 1.31
C ALA A 94 -31.51 6.25 1.43
N VAL A 95 -32.67 6.21 0.77
CA VAL A 95 -33.52 5.02 0.60
C VAL A 95 -32.94 4.11 -0.47
N GLN A 96 -32.51 4.67 -1.60
CA GLN A 96 -31.83 3.95 -2.67
C GLN A 96 -30.41 4.49 -2.85
N VAL A 97 -29.43 3.58 -2.89
CA VAL A 97 -28.03 3.91 -3.21
C VAL A 97 -27.59 3.14 -4.45
N VAL A 98 -27.05 3.87 -5.43
CA VAL A 98 -26.50 3.28 -6.66
C VAL A 98 -25.02 3.63 -6.77
N VAL A 99 -24.16 2.63 -6.88
CA VAL A 99 -22.72 2.81 -7.10
C VAL A 99 -22.35 2.21 -8.44
N ALA A 100 -21.83 3.01 -9.36
CA ALA A 100 -21.35 2.55 -10.65
C ALA A 100 -19.85 2.81 -10.79
N LEU A 101 -19.11 1.78 -11.22
CA LEU A 101 -17.70 1.84 -11.61
C LEU A 101 -17.63 1.72 -13.13
N LEU A 102 -17.07 2.72 -13.82
CA LEU A 102 -16.95 2.68 -15.28
C LEU A 102 -15.93 1.63 -15.74
N ASP A 103 -14.80 1.54 -15.04
CA ASP A 103 -13.69 0.65 -15.36
C ASP A 103 -13.07 0.09 -14.07
N THR A 104 -12.67 -1.18 -14.10
CA THR A 104 -11.95 -1.82 -13.00
C THR A 104 -10.79 -2.65 -13.53
N PRO A 105 -9.71 -2.85 -12.74
CA PRO A 105 -8.69 -3.83 -13.07
C PRO A 105 -9.27 -5.23 -13.25
N GLY A 106 -8.64 -6.03 -14.12
CA GLY A 106 -9.10 -7.39 -14.42
C GLY A 106 -9.02 -8.37 -13.26
N HIS A 107 -8.22 -8.08 -12.24
CA HIS A 107 -8.01 -8.91 -11.05
C HIS A 107 -8.93 -8.55 -9.88
N GLN A 108 -9.74 -7.49 -10.01
CA GLN A 108 -10.59 -7.03 -8.92
C GLN A 108 -11.88 -7.85 -8.84
N ASP A 109 -12.27 -8.21 -7.62
CA ASP A 109 -13.51 -8.93 -7.37
C ASP A 109 -14.74 -8.03 -7.65
N PRO A 110 -15.91 -8.62 -7.95
CA PRO A 110 -17.15 -7.87 -8.03
C PRO A 110 -17.41 -7.08 -6.73
N PRO A 111 -17.99 -5.86 -6.80
CA PRO A 111 -18.24 -5.02 -5.64
C PRO A 111 -19.44 -5.51 -4.81
N VAL A 112 -19.35 -6.71 -4.26
CA VAL A 112 -20.38 -7.33 -3.42
C VAL A 112 -20.12 -6.93 -1.96
N PRO A 113 -20.92 -6.01 -1.39
CA PRO A 113 -20.66 -5.52 -0.04
C PRO A 113 -20.98 -6.57 1.02
N ALA A 114 -20.21 -6.54 2.12
CA ALA A 114 -20.57 -7.22 3.36
C ALA A 114 -21.25 -6.23 4.31
N GLY A 115 -22.32 -6.66 5.00
CA GLY A 115 -23.06 -5.79 5.92
C GLY A 115 -22.21 -5.32 7.11
N PRO A 116 -22.39 -4.09 7.61
CA PRO A 116 -21.53 -3.45 8.62
C PRO A 116 -21.72 -3.94 10.07
N GLY A 117 -22.22 -5.15 10.30
CA GLY A 117 -22.23 -5.83 11.61
C GLY A 117 -23.31 -5.41 12.61
N MET A 118 -23.59 -4.10 12.80
CA MET A 118 -24.55 -3.63 13.83
C MET A 118 -26.03 -3.65 13.42
N GLY A 119 -26.43 -4.51 12.48
CA GLY A 119 -27.81 -4.55 11.98
C GLY A 119 -28.24 -3.26 11.24
N GLN A 120 -27.31 -2.40 10.85
CA GLN A 120 -27.59 -1.18 10.09
C GLN A 120 -28.24 -1.46 8.73
N TRP A 121 -28.10 -2.68 8.21
CA TRP A 121 -28.71 -3.12 6.95
C TRP A 121 -29.85 -4.12 7.18
N ARG A 122 -30.49 -4.10 8.37
CA ARG A 122 -31.66 -4.95 8.67
C ARG A 122 -32.80 -4.77 7.67
N ASP A 123 -32.95 -3.55 7.16
CA ASP A 123 -34.00 -3.18 6.22
C ASP A 123 -33.53 -3.29 4.75
N LEU A 124 -32.35 -3.86 4.46
CA LEU A 124 -31.95 -4.08 3.07
C LEU A 124 -32.95 -5.01 2.38
N GLN A 125 -33.75 -4.47 1.47
CA GLN A 125 -34.78 -5.21 0.75
C GLN A 125 -34.26 -5.74 -0.59
N GLU A 126 -33.36 -5.00 -1.24
CA GLU A 126 -32.79 -5.41 -2.53
C GLU A 126 -31.32 -5.05 -2.64
N LEU A 127 -30.50 -6.01 -3.13
CA LEU A 127 -29.13 -5.81 -3.55
C LEU A 127 -28.97 -6.39 -4.96
N ARG A 128 -28.51 -5.58 -5.92
CA ARG A 128 -28.20 -6.04 -7.29
C ARG A 128 -26.79 -5.63 -7.68
N VAL A 129 -25.97 -6.61 -8.05
CA VAL A 129 -24.62 -6.39 -8.60
C VAL A 129 -24.60 -6.89 -10.04
N ARG A 130 -24.23 -6.02 -10.99
CA ARG A 130 -24.26 -6.32 -12.42
C ARG A 130 -22.97 -5.85 -13.11
N ARG A 131 -22.41 -6.69 -13.97
CA ARG A 131 -21.27 -6.33 -14.83
C ARG A 131 -21.76 -5.37 -15.93
N MET A 132 -21.08 -4.24 -16.09
CA MET A 132 -21.36 -3.24 -17.11
C MET A 132 -20.24 -3.25 -18.16
N GLY A 133 -20.57 -3.61 -19.40
CA GLY A 133 -19.58 -3.73 -20.46
C GLY A 133 -18.49 -4.75 -20.13
N LYS A 134 -17.24 -4.49 -20.55
CA LYS A 134 -16.12 -5.42 -20.33
C LYS A 134 -15.55 -5.37 -18.93
N ARG A 135 -15.54 -4.19 -18.28
CA ARG A 135 -14.78 -3.94 -17.05
C ARG A 135 -15.49 -3.07 -16.01
N GLY A 136 -16.69 -2.57 -16.29
CA GLY A 136 -17.46 -1.80 -15.32
C GLY A 136 -18.35 -2.66 -14.44
N TRP A 137 -18.86 -2.06 -13.37
CA TRP A 137 -19.82 -2.65 -12.44
C TRP A 137 -20.89 -1.65 -12.04
N VAL A 138 -22.07 -2.14 -11.67
CA VAL A 138 -23.07 -1.37 -10.95
C VAL A 138 -23.58 -2.19 -9.77
N CYS A 139 -23.68 -1.54 -8.62
CA CYS A 139 -24.21 -2.07 -7.37
C CYS A 139 -25.38 -1.18 -6.94
N GLU A 140 -26.58 -1.76 -6.83
CA GLU A 140 -27.78 -1.07 -6.36
C GLU A 140 -28.20 -1.67 -5.03
N LEU A 141 -28.50 -0.80 -4.08
CA LEU A 141 -29.04 -1.16 -2.78
C LEU A 141 -30.32 -0.38 -2.53
N PHE A 142 -31.36 -1.06 -2.06
CA PHE A 142 -32.63 -0.45 -1.70
C PHE A 142 -32.99 -0.81 -0.25
N PHE A 143 -33.29 0.23 0.53
CA PHE A 143 -33.66 0.17 1.94
C PHE A 143 -34.98 0.95 2.11
N PRO A 144 -36.05 0.35 2.64
CA PRO A 144 -37.29 1.08 2.96
C PRO A 144 -37.09 2.22 3.96
N ASN A 145 -36.09 2.10 4.84
CA ASN A 145 -35.67 3.16 5.76
C ASN A 145 -34.32 3.70 5.32
N ALA A 146 -34.19 5.03 5.28
CA ALA A 146 -32.97 5.67 4.81
C ALA A 146 -31.73 5.26 5.63
N VAL A 147 -30.62 4.99 4.95
CA VAL A 147 -29.35 4.55 5.53
C VAL A 147 -28.23 5.56 5.26
N GLU A 148 -27.18 5.53 6.07
CA GLU A 148 -25.97 6.31 5.85
C GLU A 148 -25.31 5.97 4.51
N THR A 149 -25.32 6.92 3.58
CA THR A 149 -24.80 6.72 2.23
C THR A 149 -23.29 6.42 2.24
N ALA A 150 -22.51 7.17 3.02
CA ALA A 150 -21.06 6.97 3.12
C ALA A 150 -20.70 5.53 3.53
N GLN A 151 -21.47 4.94 4.45
CA GLN A 151 -21.29 3.56 4.88
C GLN A 151 -21.60 2.56 3.76
N VAL A 152 -22.62 2.82 2.94
CA VAL A 152 -22.93 1.97 1.79
C VAL A 152 -21.82 2.01 0.75
N LEU A 153 -21.33 3.21 0.41
CA LEU A 153 -20.22 3.37 -0.52
C LEU A 153 -18.96 2.67 -0.01
N ASP A 154 -18.65 2.82 1.28
CA ASP A 154 -17.53 2.17 1.95
C ASP A 154 -17.63 0.64 1.86
N ALA A 155 -18.80 0.07 2.18
CA ALA A 155 -19.03 -1.37 2.09
C ALA A 155 -18.91 -1.90 0.65
N VAL A 156 -19.34 -1.14 -0.35
CA VAL A 156 -19.23 -1.49 -1.77
C VAL A 156 -17.76 -1.51 -2.21
N LEU A 157 -16.97 -0.51 -1.83
CA LEU A 157 -15.53 -0.49 -2.10
C LEU A 157 -14.83 -1.67 -1.42
N HIS A 158 -15.12 -1.93 -0.14
CA HIS A 158 -14.60 -3.07 0.59
C HIS A 158 -14.98 -4.42 -0.05
N GLY A 159 -16.16 -4.52 -0.67
CA GLY A 159 -16.56 -5.71 -1.43
C GLY A 159 -15.58 -6.08 -2.56
N THR A 160 -14.89 -5.08 -3.13
CA THR A 160 -13.95 -5.30 -4.23
C THR A 160 -12.55 -5.73 -3.80
N ARG A 161 -12.17 -5.38 -2.57
CA ARG A 161 -10.79 -5.51 -2.08
C ARG A 161 -10.70 -6.07 -0.66
N GLY A 162 -11.77 -6.69 -0.15
CA GLY A 162 -11.92 -7.11 1.24
C GLY A 162 -11.87 -5.97 2.27
N ARG A 163 -12.20 -6.28 3.53
CA ARG A 163 -12.13 -5.34 4.66
C ARG A 163 -11.07 -5.78 5.64
N ARG A 164 -9.96 -5.05 5.69
CA ARG A 164 -8.91 -5.28 6.67
C ARG A 164 -9.42 -4.90 8.06
N ARG A 165 -9.30 -5.81 9.03
CA ARG A 165 -9.39 -5.47 10.46
C ARG A 165 -8.01 -4.95 10.87
N GLY A 166 -7.88 -3.64 11.10
CA GLY A 166 -6.57 -3.02 11.33
C GLY A 166 -6.66 -1.69 12.06
N PRO A 167 -5.53 -1.19 12.61
CA PRO A 167 -5.51 0.12 13.24
C PRO A 167 -5.86 1.19 12.22
N VAL A 168 -6.73 2.11 12.64
CA VAL A 168 -7.11 3.29 11.86
C VAL A 168 -5.85 4.12 11.58
N VAL A 169 -5.82 4.80 10.43
CA VAL A 169 -4.74 5.74 10.14
C VAL A 169 -4.82 6.89 11.16
N ALA A 170 -3.77 7.10 11.93
CA ALA A 170 -3.68 8.20 12.89
C ALA A 170 -2.87 9.36 12.27
N PRO A 171 -3.12 10.61 12.68
CA PRO A 171 -4.17 11.06 13.61
C PRO A 171 -5.60 10.99 13.02
N LEU A 172 -6.62 11.14 13.88
CA LEU A 172 -7.97 11.48 13.41
C LEU A 172 -7.93 12.89 12.81
N THR A 173 -8.63 13.11 11.70
CA THR A 173 -8.43 14.31 10.90
C THR A 173 -9.71 15.09 10.63
N ALA A 174 -9.59 16.41 10.73
CA ALA A 174 -10.54 17.37 10.21
C ALA A 174 -9.97 17.98 8.93
N LEU A 175 -10.82 18.18 7.93
CA LEU A 175 -10.41 18.61 6.59
C LEU A 175 -11.21 19.84 6.15
N ASN A 176 -10.56 20.74 5.44
CA ASN A 176 -11.20 21.91 4.85
C ASN A 176 -10.61 22.24 3.47
N GLY A 177 -11.49 22.63 2.55
CA GLY A 177 -11.12 23.21 1.26
C GLY A 177 -11.00 22.19 0.12
N PRO A 178 -10.71 22.67 -1.10
CA PRO A 178 -10.58 21.85 -2.30
C PRO A 178 -9.46 20.82 -2.17
N GLU A 179 -9.49 19.74 -2.95
CA GLU A 179 -8.43 18.70 -2.97
C GLU A 179 -8.16 17.99 -1.62
N SER A 180 -8.86 18.32 -0.53
CA SER A 180 -8.71 17.66 0.77
C SER A 180 -8.96 16.14 0.71
N SER A 181 -9.83 15.70 -0.20
CA SER A 181 -10.06 14.26 -0.48
C SER A 181 -8.80 13.55 -1.03
N LEU A 182 -7.88 14.28 -1.68
CA LEU A 182 -6.57 13.75 -2.09
C LEU A 182 -5.65 13.48 -0.91
N TRP A 183 -5.79 14.27 0.16
CA TRP A 183 -4.95 14.16 1.35
C TRP A 183 -5.33 12.99 2.24
N ARG A 184 -6.61 12.60 2.24
CA ARG A 184 -7.12 11.51 3.07
C ARG A 184 -8.12 10.62 2.33
N PRO A 185 -7.74 9.98 1.21
CA PRO A 185 -8.66 9.15 0.43
C PRO A 185 -9.17 7.96 1.24
N GLY A 186 -10.46 7.66 1.13
CA GLY A 186 -11.08 6.46 1.71
C GLY A 186 -11.53 6.59 3.16
N ASP A 187 -11.28 7.73 3.82
CA ASP A 187 -11.57 7.89 5.25
C ASP A 187 -12.96 8.48 5.48
N THR A 188 -13.94 7.60 5.72
CA THR A 188 -15.30 8.00 6.12
C THR A 188 -15.39 8.48 7.57
N GLY A 189 -14.30 8.40 8.34
CA GLY A 189 -14.16 8.99 9.67
C GLY A 189 -13.57 10.40 9.66
N ALA A 190 -13.16 10.92 8.50
CA ALA A 190 -12.73 12.31 8.37
C ALA A 190 -13.91 13.27 8.56
N HIS A 191 -13.66 14.42 9.20
CA HIS A 191 -14.68 15.43 9.45
C HIS A 191 -14.44 16.70 8.63
N GLY A 192 -15.46 17.18 7.93
CA GLY A 192 -15.43 18.53 7.35
C GLY A 192 -15.47 19.59 8.45
N VAL A 193 -14.60 20.60 8.39
CA VAL A 193 -14.57 21.73 9.33
C VAL A 193 -14.55 23.06 8.58
N ASP A 194 -15.07 24.12 9.21
CA ASP A 194 -14.93 25.49 8.69
C ASP A 194 -13.47 25.90 8.62
N ALA A 195 -13.13 26.79 7.67
CA ALA A 195 -11.77 27.27 7.48
C ALA A 195 -11.18 27.91 8.74
N THR A 196 -12.01 28.46 9.62
CA THR A 196 -11.58 29.12 10.87
C THR A 196 -11.73 28.27 12.13
N GLY A 197 -12.25 27.03 11.97
CA GLY A 197 -12.59 26.16 13.09
C GLY A 197 -13.83 26.64 13.87
N PRO A 198 -14.01 26.18 15.13
CA PRO A 198 -13.29 25.09 15.76
C PRO A 198 -13.73 23.72 15.22
N VAL A 199 -12.91 22.71 15.44
CA VAL A 199 -13.25 21.30 15.27
C VAL A 199 -14.42 20.97 16.20
N PRO A 200 -15.52 20.40 15.67
CA PRO A 200 -16.67 20.06 16.49
C PRO A 200 -16.31 19.11 17.64
N LEU A 201 -16.97 19.28 18.77
CA LEU A 201 -16.87 18.35 19.88
C LEU A 201 -17.93 17.26 19.76
N ARG A 202 -17.53 16.00 19.95
CA ARG A 202 -18.46 14.92 20.25
C ARG A 202 -18.52 14.74 21.76
N ARG A 203 -19.62 15.20 22.35
CA ARG A 203 -19.79 15.37 23.81
C ARG A 203 -18.77 16.37 24.37
N VAL A 204 -17.56 15.92 24.68
CA VAL A 204 -16.51 16.72 25.33
C VAL A 204 -15.13 16.58 24.67
N THR A 205 -15.03 15.77 23.61
CA THR A 205 -13.75 15.50 22.92
C THR A 205 -13.84 15.98 21.48
N PRO A 206 -12.81 16.66 20.95
CA PRO A 206 -12.75 16.97 19.53
C PRO A 206 -12.93 15.72 18.67
N VAL A 207 -13.60 15.86 17.53
CA VAL A 207 -13.77 14.74 16.58
C VAL A 207 -12.52 14.41 15.77
N ALA A 208 -11.49 15.27 15.84
CA ALA A 208 -10.21 15.11 15.18
C ALA A 208 -9.06 15.55 16.09
N ASP A 209 -7.87 14.97 15.87
CA ASP A 209 -6.64 15.33 16.58
C ASP A 209 -5.78 16.32 15.77
N LEU A 210 -6.03 16.46 14.47
CA LEU A 210 -5.32 17.34 13.54
C LEU A 210 -6.27 17.89 12.48
N SER A 211 -6.19 19.18 12.19
CA SER A 211 -6.88 19.81 11.06
C SER A 211 -5.91 20.03 9.89
N LEU A 212 -6.33 19.72 8.66
CA LEU A 212 -5.61 20.05 7.43
C LEU A 212 -6.51 20.90 6.53
N ARG A 213 -6.05 22.11 6.19
CA ARG A 213 -6.73 22.98 5.25
C ARG A 213 -5.95 23.05 3.94
N VAL A 214 -6.68 22.99 2.84
CA VAL A 214 -6.12 23.18 1.51
C VAL A 214 -6.73 24.43 0.91
N HIS A 215 -5.93 25.46 0.66
CA HIS A 215 -6.43 26.74 0.14
C HIS A 215 -5.40 27.46 -0.72
N ASP A 216 -5.87 28.41 -1.51
CA ASP A 216 -5.01 29.33 -2.26
C ASP A 216 -4.95 30.68 -1.54
N GLY A 217 -3.83 31.40 -1.65
CA GLY A 217 -3.61 32.67 -0.98
C GLY A 217 -3.20 32.56 0.50
N ALA A 218 -3.54 33.58 1.30
CA ALA A 218 -3.08 33.71 2.67
C ALA A 218 -3.82 32.76 3.64
N ASP A 219 -3.08 32.24 4.62
CA ASP A 219 -3.59 31.30 5.63
C ASP A 219 -4.75 31.93 6.42
N PRO A 220 -5.94 31.30 6.46
CA PRO A 220 -7.04 31.78 7.26
C PRO A 220 -6.70 31.75 8.76
N VAL A 221 -7.25 32.69 9.53
CA VAL A 221 -7.08 32.68 10.98
C VAL A 221 -7.71 31.43 11.57
N TRP A 222 -6.95 30.69 12.37
CA TRP A 222 -7.44 29.52 13.10
C TRP A 222 -7.84 29.93 14.53
N ASN A 223 -9.13 29.83 14.84
CA ASN A 223 -9.69 30.34 16.10
C ASN A 223 -9.77 29.26 17.21
N GLU A 224 -8.97 28.20 17.10
CA GLU A 224 -8.97 27.09 18.05
C GLU A 224 -7.55 26.81 18.57
N GLU A 225 -7.44 26.55 19.88
CA GLU A 225 -6.16 26.24 20.54
C GLU A 225 -5.95 24.74 20.76
N THR A 226 -7.01 23.93 20.76
CA THR A 226 -6.98 22.51 21.13
C THR A 226 -6.50 21.59 20.01
N VAL A 227 -7.01 21.78 18.80
CA VAL A 227 -6.62 20.99 17.63
C VAL A 227 -5.67 21.82 16.76
N PRO A 228 -4.42 21.36 16.53
CA PRO A 228 -3.51 22.05 15.64
C PRO A 228 -4.01 22.01 14.19
N VAL A 229 -3.60 23.00 13.41
CA VAL A 229 -3.92 23.10 11.98
C VAL A 229 -2.65 23.12 11.14
N LEU A 230 -2.71 22.48 9.98
CA LEU A 230 -1.71 22.57 8.93
C LEU A 230 -2.35 23.07 7.64
N ASP A 231 -1.67 24.00 6.97
CA ASP A 231 -2.11 24.58 5.71
C ASP A 231 -1.33 24.00 4.53
N ARG A 232 -2.02 23.77 3.41
CA ARG A 232 -1.46 23.27 2.16
C ARG A 232 -2.02 24.06 0.98
N ALA A 233 -1.18 24.25 -0.03
CA ALA A 233 -1.63 24.78 -1.30
C ALA A 233 -2.29 23.67 -2.15
N PRO A 234 -3.32 23.97 -2.95
CA PRO A 234 -3.85 23.03 -3.92
C PRO A 234 -2.82 22.78 -5.03
N THR A 235 -2.88 21.63 -5.67
CA THR A 235 -1.93 21.23 -6.73
C THR A 235 -1.91 22.22 -7.89
N LYS A 236 -3.03 22.89 -8.18
CA LYS A 236 -3.07 23.95 -9.21
C LYS A 236 -2.18 25.16 -8.90
N ALA A 237 -1.85 25.43 -7.63
CA ALA A 237 -1.15 26.64 -7.23
C ALA A 237 0.29 26.69 -7.77
N ASP A 238 0.90 25.53 -8.04
CA ASP A 238 2.21 25.41 -8.67
C ASP A 238 2.16 24.93 -10.13
N ALA A 239 0.99 24.94 -10.76
CA ALA A 239 0.88 24.63 -12.18
C ALA A 239 1.80 25.56 -13.01
N TRP A 240 2.39 25.04 -14.10
CA TRP A 240 3.33 25.85 -14.88
C TRP A 240 2.71 27.11 -15.46
N GLU A 241 1.41 27.07 -15.79
CA GLU A 241 0.64 28.24 -16.23
C GLU A 241 0.62 29.34 -15.15
N GLU A 242 0.44 28.96 -13.89
CA GLU A 242 0.45 29.87 -12.74
C GLU A 242 1.86 30.38 -12.43
N LEU A 243 2.88 29.50 -12.50
CA LEU A 243 4.28 29.86 -12.25
C LEU A 243 4.87 30.77 -13.35
N THR A 244 4.29 30.77 -14.55
CA THR A 244 4.69 31.65 -15.66
C THR A 244 3.81 32.89 -15.79
N GLY A 245 2.77 33.01 -14.95
CA GLY A 245 1.85 34.14 -14.89
C GLY A 245 2.43 35.39 -14.19
N PRO A 246 1.62 36.46 -14.05
CA PRO A 246 2.05 37.76 -13.51
C PRO A 246 2.68 37.68 -12.11
N ASP A 247 2.13 36.83 -11.23
CA ASP A 247 2.63 36.59 -9.87
C ASP A 247 3.60 35.40 -9.80
N GLY A 248 3.99 34.86 -10.95
CA GLY A 248 4.71 33.60 -11.08
C GLY A 248 6.10 33.61 -10.46
N ARG A 249 6.78 34.76 -10.39
CA ARG A 249 8.11 34.86 -9.75
C ARG A 249 8.07 34.59 -8.25
N ASP A 250 7.07 35.12 -7.56
CA ASP A 250 6.94 34.93 -6.10
C ASP A 250 6.51 33.49 -5.79
N ARG A 251 5.60 32.94 -6.60
CA ARG A 251 5.20 31.52 -6.53
C ARG A 251 6.37 30.58 -6.83
N ALA A 252 7.15 30.84 -7.87
CA ALA A 252 8.33 30.06 -8.22
C ALA A 252 9.43 30.15 -7.16
N ALA A 253 9.63 31.32 -6.55
CA ALA A 253 10.56 31.48 -5.44
C ALA A 253 10.12 30.62 -4.24
N HIS A 254 8.82 30.50 -3.97
CA HIS A 254 8.28 29.64 -2.92
C HIS A 254 8.50 28.15 -3.21
N VAL A 255 8.20 27.69 -4.43
CA VAL A 255 8.44 26.29 -4.87
C VAL A 255 9.92 25.92 -4.80
N VAL A 256 10.81 26.81 -5.29
CA VAL A 256 12.25 26.58 -5.26
C VAL A 256 12.82 26.70 -3.85
N ALA A 257 12.30 27.60 -3.01
CA ALA A 257 12.72 27.74 -1.61
C ALA A 257 12.29 26.55 -0.77
N ALA A 258 11.09 26.00 -0.97
CA ALA A 258 10.69 24.72 -0.40
C ALA A 258 11.71 23.63 -0.78
N GLY A 259 12.13 23.57 -2.05
CA GLY A 259 13.17 22.63 -2.50
C GLY A 259 14.62 22.91 -2.08
N ARG A 260 14.94 24.08 -1.47
CA ARG A 260 16.32 24.50 -1.15
C ARG A 260 16.59 24.87 0.31
N SER A 261 15.58 24.92 1.19
CA SER A 261 15.75 25.51 2.53
C SER A 261 15.13 24.67 3.65
N ALA A 262 16.01 24.13 4.50
CA ALA A 262 15.66 23.65 5.85
C ALA A 262 15.45 24.81 6.86
N ALA A 263 15.52 26.08 6.43
CA ALA A 263 15.66 27.22 7.33
C ALA A 263 14.49 28.22 7.33
N ARG A 264 13.45 28.03 6.50
CA ARG A 264 12.26 28.92 6.51
C ARG A 264 10.91 28.27 6.22
N VAL A 265 10.85 26.95 6.07
CA VAL A 265 9.62 26.17 5.98
C VAL A 265 9.74 25.04 7.00
N THR A 266 8.78 24.92 7.92
CA THR A 266 8.77 23.86 8.94
C THR A 266 8.40 22.48 8.39
N ALA A 267 8.05 22.39 7.09
CA ALA A 267 7.67 21.16 6.38
C ALA A 267 8.74 20.73 5.37
N ALA A 268 9.04 19.43 5.29
CA ALA A 268 9.90 18.91 4.24
C ALA A 268 9.19 18.97 2.87
N PRO A 269 9.91 19.08 1.73
CA PRO A 269 9.29 19.10 0.39
C PRO A 269 8.34 17.93 0.13
N THR A 270 8.63 16.76 0.70
CA THR A 270 7.78 15.58 0.63
C THR A 270 6.40 15.82 1.26
N ASP A 271 6.32 16.59 2.35
CA ASP A 271 5.09 16.81 3.13
C ASP A 271 4.12 17.78 2.46
N LEU A 272 4.54 18.39 1.35
CA LEU A 272 3.72 19.23 0.48
C LEU A 272 3.00 18.42 -0.61
N VAL A 273 3.39 17.17 -0.81
CA VAL A 273 2.78 16.27 -1.79
C VAL A 273 1.70 15.43 -1.11
N ALA A 274 0.47 15.52 -1.63
CA ALA A 274 -0.63 14.68 -1.19
C ALA A 274 -0.26 13.18 -1.31
N PRO A 275 -0.64 12.34 -0.35
CA PRO A 275 -0.25 10.94 -0.32
C PRO A 275 -0.76 10.15 -1.54
N ILE A 276 -0.08 9.04 -1.78
CA ILE A 276 -0.50 7.99 -2.70
C ILE A 276 -1.45 7.08 -1.94
N ASP A 277 -2.56 6.71 -2.57
CA ASP A 277 -3.43 5.66 -2.05
C ASP A 277 -2.83 4.28 -2.34
N GLU A 278 -1.99 3.78 -1.42
CA GLU A 278 -1.32 2.50 -1.56
C GLU A 278 -2.29 1.31 -1.69
N THR A 279 -3.52 1.47 -1.20
CA THR A 279 -4.54 0.41 -1.16
C THR A 279 -5.23 0.19 -2.51
N THR A 280 -5.11 1.13 -3.45
CA THR A 280 -5.59 0.96 -4.84
C THR A 280 -4.43 0.92 -5.83
N VAL A 281 -3.36 1.69 -5.59
CA VAL A 281 -2.22 1.79 -6.51
C VAL A 281 -1.34 0.53 -6.49
N ASN A 282 -1.24 -0.19 -5.36
CA ASN A 282 -0.27 -1.30 -5.26
C ASN A 282 -0.79 -2.65 -4.73
N PRO A 283 -2.03 -3.13 -5.00
CA PRO A 283 -2.38 -4.50 -4.64
C PRO A 283 -1.80 -5.54 -5.60
N THR A 284 -1.37 -5.13 -6.81
CA THR A 284 -0.78 -6.03 -7.80
C THR A 284 0.53 -5.49 -8.37
N GLY A 285 1.62 -6.21 -8.17
CA GLY A 285 2.96 -5.80 -8.62
C GLY A 285 3.07 -5.75 -10.14
N PHE A 286 4.04 -5.01 -10.67
CA PHE A 286 4.10 -4.75 -12.11
C PHE A 286 4.43 -6.01 -12.92
N SER A 287 3.94 -6.10 -14.16
CA SER A 287 4.12 -7.33 -14.94
C SER A 287 5.59 -7.52 -15.34
N LYS A 288 5.95 -8.77 -15.64
CA LYS A 288 7.31 -9.22 -15.95
C LYS A 288 7.64 -9.12 -17.44
N ALA A 289 7.04 -8.15 -18.14
CA ALA A 289 7.15 -7.94 -19.57
C ALA A 289 8.47 -7.25 -19.97
N GLU A 290 9.63 -7.88 -19.71
CA GLU A 290 10.96 -7.35 -20.06
C GLU A 290 11.11 -7.02 -21.56
N LYS A 291 10.38 -7.75 -22.43
CA LYS A 291 10.34 -7.56 -23.89
C LYS A 291 9.26 -6.59 -24.35
N GLY A 292 8.54 -5.98 -23.40
CA GLY A 292 7.53 -4.98 -23.69
C GLY A 292 8.11 -3.70 -24.28
N PRO A 293 7.28 -2.84 -24.87
CA PRO A 293 7.71 -1.52 -25.29
C PRO A 293 8.03 -0.63 -24.08
N LEU A 294 8.84 0.40 -24.30
CA LEU A 294 9.08 1.45 -23.32
C LEU A 294 7.96 2.48 -23.44
N GLY A 295 7.32 2.82 -22.33
CA GLY A 295 6.41 3.97 -22.27
C GLY A 295 7.15 5.26 -21.99
N HIS A 296 6.55 6.39 -22.34
CA HIS A 296 7.11 7.72 -22.09
C HIS A 296 6.09 8.57 -21.34
N LEU A 297 6.39 8.92 -20.09
CA LEU A 297 5.63 9.93 -19.35
C LEU A 297 6.08 11.30 -19.84
N THR A 298 5.23 11.99 -20.59
CA THR A 298 5.49 13.28 -21.26
C THR A 298 4.19 14.09 -21.37
N VAL A 299 4.18 15.20 -22.10
CA VAL A 299 2.96 15.99 -22.38
C VAL A 299 2.45 15.76 -23.79
N HIS A 300 1.13 15.66 -23.92
CA HIS A 300 0.43 15.70 -25.20
C HIS A 300 -0.78 16.62 -25.07
N GLY A 301 -0.75 17.74 -25.81
CA GLY A 301 -1.71 18.83 -25.60
C GLY A 301 -1.42 19.56 -24.28
N ASP A 302 -2.44 19.65 -23.43
CA ASP A 302 -2.41 20.28 -22.10
C ASP A 302 -2.26 19.27 -20.95
N ARG A 303 -2.06 17.98 -21.27
CA ARG A 303 -2.08 16.89 -20.28
C ARG A 303 -0.77 16.12 -20.23
N ALA A 304 -0.39 15.75 -19.01
CA ALA A 304 0.60 14.71 -18.80
C ALA A 304 0.00 13.35 -19.21
N VAL A 305 0.74 12.58 -20.01
CA VAL A 305 0.31 11.30 -20.56
C VAL A 305 1.45 10.28 -20.50
N VAL A 306 1.11 9.01 -20.35
CA VAL A 306 2.06 7.92 -20.63
C VAL A 306 1.78 7.40 -22.03
N ARG A 307 2.75 7.55 -22.93
CA ARG A 307 2.63 7.21 -24.35
C ARG A 307 3.43 5.96 -24.71
N GLU A 308 2.91 5.17 -25.62
CA GLU A 308 3.60 4.11 -26.33
C GLU A 308 3.64 4.48 -27.81
N GLY A 309 4.81 4.91 -28.30
CA GLY A 309 4.91 5.51 -29.64
C GLY A 309 3.97 6.72 -29.76
N ASN A 310 2.99 6.64 -30.66
CA ASN A 310 2.01 7.72 -30.90
C ASN A 310 0.69 7.55 -30.12
N LYS A 311 0.58 6.51 -29.29
CA LYS A 311 -0.67 6.19 -28.59
C LYS A 311 -0.59 6.60 -27.13
N ASP A 312 -1.59 7.34 -26.68
CA ASP A 312 -1.74 7.69 -25.27
C ASP A 312 -2.40 6.50 -24.56
N LEU A 313 -1.66 5.89 -23.63
CA LEU A 313 -2.16 4.77 -22.84
C LEU A 313 -2.91 5.25 -21.59
N VAL A 314 -2.39 6.32 -20.98
CA VAL A 314 -2.89 6.93 -19.76
C VAL A 314 -2.82 8.44 -19.91
N ALA A 315 -3.88 9.15 -19.53
CA ALA A 315 -3.84 10.58 -19.28
C ALA A 315 -3.84 10.78 -17.77
N VAL A 316 -2.73 11.28 -17.23
CA VAL A 316 -2.58 11.53 -15.80
C VAL A 316 -3.47 12.70 -15.41
N ALA A 317 -4.16 12.59 -14.29
CA ALA A 317 -4.99 13.67 -13.77
C ALA A 317 -4.14 14.92 -13.49
N ALA A 318 -4.74 16.11 -13.56
CA ALA A 318 -4.04 17.39 -13.33
C ALA A 318 -3.44 17.49 -11.92
N ASP A 319 -4.01 16.75 -10.95
CA ASP A 319 -3.53 16.62 -9.58
C ASP A 319 -2.42 15.54 -9.40
N GLY A 320 -1.95 14.95 -10.51
CA GLY A 320 -0.94 13.89 -10.51
C GLY A 320 -1.46 12.50 -10.11
N THR A 321 -2.77 12.31 -9.95
CA THR A 321 -3.33 10.99 -9.61
C THR A 321 -3.09 9.99 -10.74
N VAL A 322 -2.59 8.81 -10.37
CA VAL A 322 -2.54 7.61 -11.20
C VAL A 322 -3.43 6.56 -10.56
N THR A 323 -4.37 6.00 -11.33
CA THR A 323 -5.34 5.01 -10.82
C THR A 323 -4.85 3.57 -10.99
N ASP A 324 -5.50 2.65 -10.29
CA ASP A 324 -5.35 1.20 -10.47
C ASP A 324 -5.63 0.72 -11.93
N VAL A 325 -6.58 1.37 -12.60
CA VAL A 325 -6.89 1.14 -14.02
C VAL A 325 -5.78 1.67 -14.93
N ASP A 326 -5.20 2.83 -14.62
CA ASP A 326 -4.06 3.37 -15.36
C ASP A 326 -2.87 2.43 -15.29
N LEU A 327 -2.50 2.00 -14.08
CA LEU A 327 -1.44 1.00 -13.90
C LEU A 327 -1.73 -0.29 -14.67
N THR A 328 -2.98 -0.75 -14.67
CA THR A 328 -3.38 -1.92 -15.45
C THR A 328 -3.13 -1.75 -16.95
N ARG A 329 -3.32 -0.54 -17.50
CA ARG A 329 -3.01 -0.23 -18.90
C ARG A 329 -1.51 -0.24 -19.18
N LEU A 330 -0.68 0.10 -18.19
CA LEU A 330 0.77 0.17 -18.31
C LEU A 330 1.47 -1.18 -18.10
N ARG A 331 0.81 -2.18 -17.50
CA ARG A 331 1.43 -3.47 -17.13
C ARG A 331 2.19 -4.17 -18.26
N HIS A 332 1.79 -4.03 -19.52
CA HIS A 332 2.45 -4.68 -20.65
C HIS A 332 3.79 -4.04 -21.07
N LEU A 333 4.12 -2.86 -20.52
CA LEU A 333 5.36 -2.15 -20.81
C LEU A 333 6.55 -2.78 -20.09
N ARG A 334 7.74 -2.62 -20.66
CA ARG A 334 8.99 -2.95 -19.94
C ARG A 334 9.34 -1.91 -18.88
N GLY A 335 8.82 -0.69 -18.98
CA GLY A 335 9.05 0.39 -18.02
C GLY A 335 8.52 1.69 -18.59
N VAL A 336 8.72 2.79 -17.85
CA VAL A 336 8.35 4.13 -18.29
C VAL A 336 9.54 5.07 -18.13
N SER A 337 9.91 5.77 -19.21
CA SER A 337 10.86 6.87 -19.12
C SER A 337 10.13 8.16 -18.71
N VAL A 338 10.68 8.88 -17.74
CA VAL A 338 10.14 10.17 -17.28
C VAL A 338 10.81 11.31 -18.03
N ASP A 339 9.99 12.09 -18.73
CA ASP A 339 10.38 13.37 -19.34
C ASP A 339 9.89 14.52 -18.44
N TRP A 340 10.83 15.08 -17.69
CA TRP A 340 10.57 16.19 -16.76
C TRP A 340 10.12 17.49 -17.43
N SER A 341 10.24 17.62 -18.76
CA SER A 341 9.82 18.82 -19.48
C SER A 341 8.32 18.91 -19.73
N GLY A 342 7.59 17.80 -19.57
CA GLY A 342 6.16 17.69 -19.88
C GLY A 342 5.32 17.20 -18.71
N HIS A 343 4.93 18.11 -17.82
CA HIS A 343 3.95 17.88 -16.75
C HIS A 343 3.03 19.07 -16.53
N THR A 344 1.97 18.95 -15.70
CA THR A 344 1.06 20.06 -15.36
C THR A 344 1.68 21.05 -14.36
N GLY A 345 2.53 20.56 -13.45
CA GLY A 345 3.24 21.35 -12.44
C GLY A 345 4.15 20.46 -11.58
N PRO A 346 5.00 21.04 -10.72
CA PRO A 346 5.93 20.32 -9.85
C PRO A 346 5.25 19.26 -8.97
N THR A 347 4.24 19.65 -8.18
CA THR A 347 3.59 18.73 -7.24
C THR A 347 2.85 17.61 -7.96
N ALA A 348 2.12 17.93 -9.04
CA ALA A 348 1.46 16.94 -9.88
C ALA A 348 2.45 15.94 -10.51
N ALA A 349 3.58 16.41 -11.01
CA ALA A 349 4.62 15.57 -11.61
C ALA A 349 5.23 14.61 -10.58
N VAL A 350 5.59 15.14 -9.40
CA VAL A 350 6.14 14.35 -8.30
C VAL A 350 5.15 13.28 -7.87
N ARG A 351 3.88 13.64 -7.66
CA ARG A 351 2.83 12.70 -7.26
C ARG A 351 2.59 11.62 -8.31
N ALA A 352 2.62 11.96 -9.59
CA ALA A 352 2.47 10.99 -10.68
C ALA A 352 3.63 10.00 -10.74
N VAL A 353 4.88 10.49 -10.69
CA VAL A 353 6.09 9.65 -10.69
C VAL A 353 6.14 8.75 -9.46
N ALA A 354 5.85 9.29 -8.28
CA ALA A 354 5.79 8.53 -7.05
C ALA A 354 4.67 7.46 -7.10
N SER A 355 3.50 7.77 -7.66
CA SER A 355 2.40 6.81 -7.85
C SER A 355 2.76 5.68 -8.80
N LEU A 356 3.46 5.97 -9.91
CA LEU A 356 3.96 4.95 -10.83
C LEU A 356 4.98 4.03 -10.14
N ALA A 357 5.94 4.61 -9.41
CA ALA A 357 6.91 3.85 -8.62
C ALA A 357 6.23 2.99 -7.55
N ALA A 358 5.26 3.55 -6.80
CA ALA A 358 4.47 2.82 -5.81
C ALA A 358 3.67 1.67 -6.44
N GLY A 359 3.13 1.85 -7.65
CA GLY A 359 2.49 0.78 -8.43
C GLY A 359 3.46 -0.28 -8.98
N GLY A 360 4.76 -0.13 -8.73
CA GLY A 360 5.81 -1.04 -9.18
C GLY A 360 6.29 -0.82 -10.60
N VAL A 361 5.88 0.25 -11.28
CA VAL A 361 6.35 0.54 -12.64
C VAL A 361 7.85 0.83 -12.58
N PRO A 362 8.71 0.07 -13.28
CA PRO A 362 10.12 0.42 -13.41
C PRO A 362 10.26 1.76 -14.14
N LEU A 363 10.97 2.70 -13.54
CA LEU A 363 11.16 4.04 -14.09
C LEU A 363 12.61 4.27 -14.46
N VAL A 364 12.83 5.01 -15.54
CA VAL A 364 14.12 5.60 -15.90
C VAL A 364 13.89 7.06 -16.19
N ALA A 365 14.88 7.92 -15.94
CA ALA A 365 14.72 9.35 -16.17
C ALA A 365 16.05 9.99 -16.57
N GLY A 366 15.97 11.18 -17.17
CA GLY A 366 17.10 12.10 -17.15
C GLY A 366 17.34 12.65 -15.73
N PRO A 367 18.33 13.56 -15.56
CA PRO A 367 18.62 14.17 -14.27
C PRO A 367 17.35 14.71 -13.59
N VAL A 368 17.11 14.29 -12.34
CA VAL A 368 15.96 14.74 -11.55
C VAL A 368 16.11 16.24 -11.27
N PRO A 369 15.16 17.09 -11.70
CA PRO A 369 15.28 18.52 -11.53
C PRO A 369 15.07 18.93 -10.07
N SER A 370 15.69 20.03 -9.64
CA SER A 370 15.61 20.48 -8.23
C SER A 370 14.19 20.79 -7.74
N TRP A 371 13.27 21.17 -8.64
CA TRP A 371 11.86 21.39 -8.29
C TRP A 371 11.14 20.08 -7.93
N ALA A 372 11.65 18.92 -8.36
CA ALA A 372 11.09 17.60 -8.06
C ALA A 372 11.61 17.02 -6.72
N SER A 373 12.19 17.86 -5.85
CA SER A 373 12.69 17.46 -4.52
C SER A 373 11.63 16.80 -3.63
N GLY A 374 10.34 17.05 -3.89
CA GLY A 374 9.22 16.36 -3.26
C GLY A 374 9.24 14.84 -3.46
N LEU A 375 9.99 14.28 -4.43
CA LEU A 375 10.15 12.82 -4.56
C LEU A 375 10.80 12.18 -3.33
N GLY A 376 11.62 12.94 -2.61
CA GLY A 376 12.49 12.44 -1.54
C GLY A 376 13.80 11.87 -2.09
N ALA A 377 14.83 11.85 -1.23
CA ALA A 377 16.18 11.40 -1.61
C ALA A 377 16.21 9.94 -2.12
N PRO A 378 15.58 8.96 -1.44
CA PRO A 378 15.70 7.56 -1.86
C PRO A 378 15.19 7.29 -3.29
N LEU A 379 14.03 7.87 -3.66
CA LEU A 379 13.48 7.68 -4.99
C LEU A 379 14.27 8.48 -6.05
N SER A 380 14.75 9.67 -5.70
CA SER A 380 15.57 10.50 -6.60
C SER A 380 16.91 9.83 -6.93
N GLU A 381 17.57 9.22 -5.95
CA GLU A 381 18.83 8.48 -6.13
C GLU A 381 18.63 7.24 -7.01
N LEU A 382 17.56 6.48 -6.79
CA LEU A 382 17.21 5.34 -7.63
C LEU A 382 16.93 5.74 -9.07
N LEU A 383 16.21 6.85 -9.30
CA LEU A 383 15.95 7.38 -10.64
C LEU A 383 17.23 7.85 -11.34
N ALA A 384 18.14 8.48 -10.61
CA ALA A 384 19.41 8.96 -11.15
C ALA A 384 20.38 7.81 -11.53
N GLY A 385 20.31 6.68 -10.81
CA GLY A 385 21.12 5.49 -11.07
C GLY A 385 20.52 4.51 -12.09
N ALA A 386 19.23 4.61 -12.39
CA ALA A 386 18.54 3.69 -13.28
C ALA A 386 18.84 3.96 -14.76
N THR A 387 19.10 2.90 -15.52
CA THR A 387 19.41 2.96 -16.95
C THR A 387 18.44 2.12 -17.77
N ASP A 388 18.33 2.37 -19.09
CA ASP A 388 17.52 1.50 -19.98
C ASP A 388 18.05 0.05 -20.00
N ALA A 389 19.34 -0.17 -19.72
CA ALA A 389 19.90 -1.51 -19.61
C ALA A 389 19.27 -2.31 -18.46
N ASP A 390 19.01 -1.67 -17.32
CA ASP A 390 18.34 -2.28 -16.17
C ASP A 390 16.91 -2.74 -16.50
N LEU A 391 16.26 -2.11 -17.50
CA LEU A 391 14.92 -2.49 -17.95
C LEU A 391 14.92 -3.70 -18.91
N THR A 392 16.08 -4.05 -19.47
CA THR A 392 16.21 -5.14 -20.47
C THR A 392 16.60 -6.48 -19.84
N ASP A 393 17.27 -6.49 -18.69
CA ASP A 393 17.46 -7.70 -17.88
C ASP A 393 16.28 -7.86 -16.90
N ARG A 394 15.63 -9.02 -16.95
CA ARG A 394 14.43 -9.29 -16.14
C ARG A 394 14.67 -9.14 -14.65
N LEU A 395 15.79 -9.66 -14.15
CA LEU A 395 16.07 -9.69 -12.71
C LEU A 395 16.40 -8.28 -12.24
N ALA A 396 17.30 -7.58 -12.93
CA ALA A 396 17.66 -6.19 -12.63
C ALA A 396 16.42 -5.27 -12.63
N ARG A 397 15.52 -5.46 -13.60
CA ARG A 397 14.25 -4.73 -13.70
C ARG A 397 13.33 -4.99 -12.51
N GLU A 398 13.14 -6.26 -12.12
CA GLU A 398 12.32 -6.63 -10.96
C GLU A 398 12.93 -6.07 -9.65
N GLU A 399 14.27 -6.12 -9.51
CA GLU A 399 14.99 -5.52 -8.37
C GLU A 399 14.87 -3.99 -8.32
N LEU A 400 14.91 -3.32 -9.47
CA LEU A 400 14.70 -1.88 -9.56
C LEU A 400 13.27 -1.48 -9.19
N SER A 401 12.29 -2.21 -9.74
CA SER A 401 10.86 -2.04 -9.45
C SER A 401 10.58 -2.11 -7.94
N ILE A 402 11.12 -3.13 -7.26
CA ILE A 402 10.91 -3.31 -5.81
C ILE A 402 11.54 -2.17 -5.01
N ARG A 403 12.77 -1.76 -5.33
CA ARG A 403 13.45 -0.66 -4.64
C ARG A 403 12.74 0.67 -4.81
N MET A 404 12.32 1.01 -6.03
CA MET A 404 11.57 2.23 -6.33
C MET A 404 10.21 2.24 -5.62
N ARG A 405 9.53 1.10 -5.61
CA ARG A 405 8.28 0.93 -4.88
C ARG A 405 8.46 1.16 -3.38
N ARG A 406 9.46 0.54 -2.75
CA ARG A 406 9.77 0.73 -1.32
C ARG A 406 9.96 2.22 -1.03
N ALA A 407 10.83 2.88 -1.80
CA ALA A 407 11.12 4.30 -1.64
C ALA A 407 9.86 5.16 -1.76
N ALA A 408 9.00 4.89 -2.75
CA ALA A 408 7.76 5.60 -2.96
C ALA A 408 6.75 5.36 -1.82
N LEU A 409 6.50 4.10 -1.42
CA LEU A 409 5.54 3.78 -0.36
C LEU A 409 5.97 4.27 1.02
N TYR A 410 7.26 4.15 1.37
CA TYR A 410 7.75 4.67 2.65
C TYR A 410 7.66 6.19 2.74
N THR A 411 7.86 6.90 1.63
CA THR A 411 7.86 8.36 1.62
C THR A 411 6.46 8.97 1.43
N HIS A 412 5.63 8.33 0.59
CA HIS A 412 4.39 8.91 0.06
C HIS A 412 3.12 8.11 0.36
N GLY A 413 3.22 6.91 0.95
CA GLY A 413 2.05 6.17 1.38
C GLY A 413 1.23 6.96 2.41
N LEU A 414 -0.09 6.78 2.39
CA LEU A 414 -1.05 7.46 3.25
C LEU A 414 -0.65 7.40 4.72
N ARG A 415 -0.29 6.22 5.22
CA ARG A 415 0.08 6.04 6.62
C ARG A 415 1.39 6.77 6.97
N SER A 416 2.38 6.72 6.09
CA SER A 416 3.65 7.43 6.31
C SER A 416 3.46 8.93 6.28
N ARG A 417 2.68 9.46 5.32
CA ARG A 417 2.41 10.89 5.18
C ARG A 417 1.69 11.42 6.42
N TRP A 418 0.63 10.77 6.88
CA TRP A 418 -0.10 11.26 8.06
C TRP A 418 0.67 11.14 9.38
N ARG A 419 1.62 10.21 9.49
CA ARG A 419 2.55 10.20 10.61
C ARG A 419 3.49 11.39 10.55
N ALA A 420 4.08 11.70 9.39
CA ALA A 420 4.93 12.89 9.22
C ALA A 420 4.16 14.19 9.51
N LEU A 421 2.90 14.30 9.05
CA LEU A 421 2.04 15.46 9.36
C LEU A 421 1.70 15.56 10.85
N GLY A 422 1.42 14.43 11.50
CA GLY A 422 1.19 14.40 12.95
C GLY A 422 2.42 14.83 13.74
N GLU A 423 3.62 14.36 13.36
CA GLU A 423 4.90 14.77 13.94
C GLU A 423 5.16 16.27 13.72
N GLN A 424 4.91 16.78 12.51
CA GLN A 424 5.02 18.21 12.19
C GLN A 424 4.11 19.06 13.09
N ALA A 425 2.89 18.59 13.36
CA ALA A 425 1.91 19.27 14.20
C ALA A 425 2.10 19.01 15.71
N GLY A 426 3.06 18.16 16.12
CA GLY A 426 3.27 17.79 17.52
C GLY A 426 2.14 16.93 18.12
N VAL A 427 1.37 16.24 17.28
CA VAL A 427 0.28 15.35 17.72
C VAL A 427 0.86 13.99 18.15
N PRO A 428 0.54 13.47 19.34
CA PRO A 428 0.97 12.15 19.77
C PRO A 428 0.43 11.05 18.84
N LEU A 429 1.32 10.20 18.34
CA LEU A 429 0.97 9.12 17.42
C LEU A 429 1.09 7.74 18.08
N PRO A 430 0.22 6.78 17.73
CA PRO A 430 0.41 5.39 18.11
C PRO A 430 1.76 4.86 17.58
N PRO A 431 2.48 4.01 18.32
CA PRO A 431 3.73 3.43 17.83
C PRO A 431 3.52 2.63 16.54
N ALA A 432 4.61 2.41 15.79
CA ALA A 432 4.60 1.46 14.69
C ALA A 432 4.33 0.04 15.24
N PRO A 433 3.64 -0.83 14.48
CA PRO A 433 3.35 -2.18 14.95
C PRO A 433 4.64 -2.97 15.15
N ARG A 434 4.77 -3.64 16.30
CA ARG A 434 5.95 -4.45 16.62
C ARG A 434 5.80 -5.85 16.03
N VAL A 435 6.86 -6.37 15.42
CA VAL A 435 6.92 -7.72 14.84
C VAL A 435 7.56 -8.69 15.83
N SER A 436 6.84 -9.72 16.22
CA SER A 436 7.39 -10.84 16.98
C SER A 436 7.75 -11.98 16.04
N VAL A 437 9.05 -12.26 15.92
CA VAL A 437 9.58 -13.37 15.15
C VAL A 437 9.56 -14.63 16.01
N ILE A 438 8.81 -15.66 15.60
CA ILE A 438 8.87 -16.99 16.19
C ILE A 438 9.82 -17.86 15.38
N LEU A 439 10.90 -18.31 16.02
CA LEU A 439 11.92 -19.18 15.44
C LEU A 439 11.94 -20.48 16.23
N CYS A 440 11.50 -21.59 15.62
CA CYS A 440 11.53 -22.92 16.23
C CYS A 440 12.54 -23.79 15.48
N THR A 441 13.47 -24.41 16.20
CA THR A 441 14.50 -25.25 15.56
C THR A 441 14.73 -26.55 16.32
N ARG A 442 15.08 -27.61 15.58
CA ARG A 442 15.61 -28.89 16.10
C ARG A 442 17.11 -29.07 15.77
N ARG A 443 17.73 -28.03 15.21
CA ARG A 443 19.07 -28.01 14.62
C ARG A 443 19.91 -26.97 15.36
N LEU A 444 20.68 -27.43 16.34
CA LEU A 444 21.48 -26.55 17.19
C LEU A 444 22.50 -25.73 16.37
N GLU A 445 23.00 -26.29 15.28
CA GLU A 445 23.96 -25.68 14.36
C GLU A 445 23.37 -24.53 13.53
N MET A 446 22.03 -24.47 13.40
CA MET A 446 21.34 -23.42 12.62
C MET A 446 20.95 -22.21 13.47
N VAL A 447 21.09 -22.26 14.80
CA VAL A 447 20.70 -21.16 15.69
C VAL A 447 21.47 -19.88 15.35
N GLY A 448 22.80 -19.96 15.25
CA GLY A 448 23.65 -18.80 14.93
C GLY A 448 23.34 -18.19 13.57
N PHE A 449 23.10 -19.04 12.56
CA PHE A 449 22.74 -18.61 11.21
C PHE A 449 21.38 -17.90 11.18
N ALA A 450 20.35 -18.50 11.79
CA ALA A 450 19.01 -17.92 11.81
C ALA A 450 18.98 -16.58 12.59
N LEU A 451 19.62 -16.52 13.75
CA LEU A 451 19.70 -15.30 14.55
C LEU A 451 20.48 -14.17 13.83
N ALA A 452 21.54 -14.48 13.09
CA ALA A 452 22.27 -13.50 12.27
C ALA A 452 21.36 -12.83 11.22
N GLN A 453 20.48 -13.61 10.58
CA GLN A 453 19.56 -13.10 9.57
C GLN A 453 18.42 -12.26 10.15
N ILE A 454 17.95 -12.62 11.36
CA ILE A 454 16.97 -11.81 12.09
C ILE A 454 17.60 -10.50 12.58
N ALA A 455 18.85 -10.56 13.07
CA ALA A 455 19.56 -9.40 13.60
C ALA A 455 19.81 -8.30 12.56
N ARG A 456 19.93 -8.67 11.28
CA ARG A 456 20.11 -7.70 10.19
C ARG A 456 18.82 -7.11 9.63
N GLN A 457 17.64 -7.47 10.16
CA GLN A 457 16.39 -6.90 9.68
C GLN A 457 16.32 -5.38 9.94
N ARG A 458 15.84 -4.63 8.96
CA ARG A 458 15.77 -3.15 8.97
C ARG A 458 14.33 -2.70 8.71
N GLY A 459 13.99 -1.48 9.15
CA GLY A 459 12.69 -0.86 8.86
C GLY A 459 11.51 -1.40 9.67
N VAL A 460 11.76 -2.22 10.70
CA VAL A 460 10.73 -2.74 11.61
C VAL A 460 11.24 -2.76 13.04
N GLU A 461 10.34 -2.51 13.98
CA GLU A 461 10.56 -2.80 15.41
C GLU A 461 10.28 -4.28 15.64
N LEU A 462 11.24 -5.03 16.22
CA LEU A 462 11.10 -6.47 16.37
C LEU A 462 11.50 -7.02 17.74
N GLU A 463 11.01 -8.23 18.01
CA GLU A 463 11.51 -9.12 19.06
C GLU A 463 11.54 -10.56 18.55
N THR A 464 12.34 -11.39 19.20
CA THR A 464 12.51 -12.79 18.79
C THR A 464 12.13 -13.73 19.92
N VAL A 465 11.35 -14.77 19.60
CA VAL A 465 11.14 -15.93 20.45
C VAL A 465 11.87 -17.10 19.81
N LEU A 466 13.02 -17.47 20.39
CA LEU A 466 13.79 -18.64 19.98
C LEU A 466 13.31 -19.85 20.78
N THR A 467 12.78 -20.85 20.08
CA THR A 467 12.32 -22.10 20.67
C THR A 467 13.23 -23.25 20.26
N LEU A 468 13.95 -23.81 21.23
CA LEU A 468 14.87 -24.93 21.08
C LEU A 468 14.08 -26.23 21.30
N HIS A 469 13.79 -26.94 20.22
CA HIS A 469 12.93 -28.13 20.26
C HIS A 469 13.78 -29.40 20.37
N GLY A 470 13.86 -29.94 21.58
CA GLY A 470 14.58 -31.17 21.90
C GLY A 470 16.05 -30.99 22.27
N PHE A 471 16.50 -29.76 22.50
CA PHE A 471 17.83 -29.44 23.01
C PHE A 471 17.80 -28.18 23.88
N THR A 472 18.89 -27.95 24.61
CA THR A 472 18.99 -26.95 25.68
C THR A 472 19.84 -25.75 25.28
N ALA A 473 19.60 -24.60 25.91
CA ALA A 473 20.29 -23.34 25.67
C ALA A 473 21.73 -23.32 26.21
N ASP A 474 22.09 -24.25 27.10
CA ASP A 474 23.43 -24.40 27.70
C ASP A 474 24.47 -24.99 26.73
N ARG A 475 24.06 -25.42 25.54
CA ARG A 475 24.98 -25.84 24.48
C ARG A 475 25.89 -24.67 24.10
N PRO A 476 27.23 -24.83 24.09
CA PRO A 476 28.16 -23.71 23.91
C PRO A 476 27.89 -22.85 22.68
N GLU A 477 27.65 -23.48 21.52
CA GLU A 477 27.34 -22.76 20.27
C GLU A 477 25.99 -22.01 20.31
N VAL A 478 25.00 -22.55 21.04
CA VAL A 478 23.69 -21.93 21.21
C VAL A 478 23.78 -20.74 22.17
N ALA A 479 24.44 -20.93 23.31
CA ALA A 479 24.67 -19.86 24.29
C ALA A 479 25.44 -18.69 23.66
N SER A 480 26.53 -18.99 22.93
CA SER A 480 27.33 -18.02 22.20
C SER A 480 26.50 -17.23 21.17
N ALA A 481 25.65 -17.91 20.40
CA ALA A 481 24.76 -17.26 19.44
C ALA A 481 23.70 -16.36 20.10
N ILE A 482 23.13 -16.80 21.24
CA ILE A 482 22.15 -16.01 22.00
C ILE A 482 22.80 -14.74 22.57
N ASP A 483 24.01 -14.86 23.14
CA ASP A 483 24.71 -13.71 23.71
C ASP A 483 25.13 -12.71 22.62
N ALA A 484 25.68 -13.20 21.50
CA ALA A 484 25.98 -12.35 20.35
C ALA A 484 24.72 -11.68 19.75
N TYR A 485 23.56 -12.33 19.82
CA TYR A 485 22.29 -11.70 19.42
C TYR A 485 21.86 -10.60 20.39
N ARG A 486 22.01 -10.81 21.71
CA ARG A 486 21.72 -9.77 22.72
C ARG A 486 22.61 -8.54 22.56
N ASP A 487 23.86 -8.74 22.16
CA ASP A 487 24.82 -7.64 21.91
C ASP A 487 24.39 -6.71 20.77
N THR A 488 23.47 -7.17 19.89
CA THR A 488 22.86 -6.31 18.86
C THR A 488 21.83 -5.32 19.43
N GLY A 489 21.41 -5.48 20.68
CA GLY A 489 20.38 -4.68 21.34
C GLY A 489 18.94 -5.20 21.10
N LEU A 490 18.77 -6.27 20.32
CA LEU A 490 17.45 -6.85 20.04
C LEU A 490 16.97 -7.77 21.17
N SER A 491 15.66 -7.72 21.43
CA SER A 491 15.01 -8.52 22.46
C SER A 491 14.88 -9.98 22.03
N ILE A 492 15.31 -10.91 22.88
CA ILE A 492 15.16 -12.35 22.68
C ILE A 492 14.57 -13.05 23.91
N THR A 493 13.52 -13.84 23.70
CA THR A 493 12.99 -14.79 24.67
C THR A 493 13.36 -16.20 24.23
N VAL A 494 14.00 -16.98 25.12
CA VAL A 494 14.42 -18.35 24.83
C VAL A 494 13.49 -19.33 25.53
N HIS A 495 13.03 -20.34 24.80
CA HIS A 495 12.17 -21.39 25.32
C HIS A 495 12.67 -22.77 24.89
N GLU A 496 12.84 -23.69 25.84
CA GLU A 496 13.17 -25.08 25.57
C GLU A 496 11.88 -25.92 25.54
N ALA A 497 11.67 -26.65 24.45
CA ALA A 497 10.52 -27.54 24.26
C ALA A 497 10.97 -29.02 24.23
N PRO A 498 10.25 -29.95 24.86
CA PRO A 498 10.55 -31.38 24.80
C PRO A 498 10.57 -31.91 23.36
N ALA A 499 11.48 -32.85 23.06
CA ALA A 499 11.70 -33.38 21.71
C ALA A 499 10.48 -34.11 21.09
N ASP A 500 9.57 -34.59 21.94
CA ASP A 500 8.34 -35.32 21.61
C ASP A 500 7.10 -34.42 21.54
N GLN A 501 7.24 -33.13 21.85
CA GLN A 501 6.14 -32.18 21.72
C GLN A 501 5.76 -31.99 20.26
N ILE A 502 4.45 -31.96 19.98
CA ILE A 502 3.94 -31.80 18.61
C ILE A 502 4.28 -30.39 18.10
N PHE A 503 4.87 -30.30 16.90
CA PHE A 503 5.40 -29.06 16.35
C PHE A 503 4.39 -27.90 16.31
N GLY A 504 3.14 -28.16 15.92
CA GLY A 504 2.09 -27.13 15.97
C GLY A 504 1.82 -26.58 17.38
N SER A 505 1.95 -27.41 18.42
CA SER A 505 1.85 -26.96 19.81
C SER A 505 3.07 -26.12 20.21
N VAL A 506 4.27 -26.51 19.77
CA VAL A 506 5.50 -25.73 20.00
C VAL A 506 5.37 -24.32 19.40
N LEU A 507 4.87 -24.20 18.17
CA LEU A 507 4.63 -22.89 17.54
C LEU A 507 3.64 -22.03 18.34
N ASN A 508 2.55 -22.62 18.87
CA ASN A 508 1.61 -21.88 19.71
C ASN A 508 2.23 -21.46 21.05
N ASP A 509 3.07 -22.29 21.66
CA ASP A 509 3.80 -21.94 22.88
C ASP A 509 4.78 -20.77 22.64
N SER A 510 5.40 -20.71 21.46
CA SER A 510 6.20 -19.57 21.02
C SER A 510 5.33 -18.31 20.88
N VAL A 511 4.18 -18.40 20.20
CA VAL A 511 3.23 -17.27 20.06
C VAL A 511 2.77 -16.76 21.43
N ALA A 512 2.50 -17.64 22.39
CA ALA A 512 2.09 -17.23 23.74
C ALA A 512 3.17 -16.42 24.51
N ARG A 513 4.42 -16.43 24.05
CA ARG A 513 5.56 -15.68 24.62
C ARG A 513 5.90 -14.40 23.87
N THR A 514 5.16 -14.09 22.81
CA THR A 514 5.33 -12.87 22.04
C THR A 514 4.47 -11.74 22.63
N SER A 515 4.89 -10.49 22.43
CA SER A 515 4.20 -9.26 22.86
C SER A 515 3.81 -8.33 21.71
N GLY A 516 4.34 -8.55 20.50
CA GLY A 516 4.10 -7.71 19.33
C GLY A 516 2.70 -7.86 18.72
N ASP A 517 2.33 -6.86 17.90
CA ASP A 517 1.06 -6.82 17.18
C ASP A 517 1.01 -7.82 16.01
N LEU A 518 2.18 -8.10 15.45
CA LEU A 518 2.37 -8.95 14.28
C LEU A 518 3.20 -10.17 14.66
N ILE A 519 2.80 -11.33 14.16
CA ILE A 519 3.55 -12.59 14.32
C ILE A 519 4.17 -12.95 12.98
N ALA A 520 5.49 -13.11 12.96
CA ALA A 520 6.25 -13.61 11.83
C ALA A 520 6.81 -14.99 12.15
N LYS A 521 6.48 -16.00 11.35
CA LYS A 521 7.12 -17.32 11.43
C LYS A 521 8.43 -17.28 10.66
N TRP A 522 9.48 -17.86 11.23
CA TRP A 522 10.81 -17.91 10.63
C TRP A 522 11.34 -19.35 10.61
N ASP A 523 11.72 -19.84 9.43
CA ASP A 523 12.40 -21.14 9.29
C ASP A 523 13.92 -20.94 9.46
N ASP A 524 14.58 -21.83 10.19
CA ASP A 524 15.98 -21.71 10.61
C ASP A 524 16.99 -21.95 9.48
N ASP A 525 16.59 -22.49 8.33
CA ASP A 525 17.51 -22.90 7.26
C ASP A 525 17.38 -22.16 5.93
N ASP A 526 16.35 -21.35 5.74
CA ASP A 526 16.22 -20.52 4.55
C ASP A 526 17.02 -19.21 4.65
N TRP A 527 17.21 -18.53 3.52
CA TRP A 527 17.82 -17.20 3.51
C TRP A 527 16.78 -16.08 3.36
N TYR A 528 16.95 -15.02 4.14
CA TYR A 528 16.06 -13.87 4.20
C TYR A 528 16.88 -12.57 4.08
N GLY A 529 16.49 -11.71 3.15
CA GLY A 529 17.09 -10.40 2.95
C GLY A 529 16.80 -9.46 4.13
N PRO A 530 17.59 -8.39 4.32
CA PRO A 530 17.49 -7.49 5.48
C PRO A 530 16.20 -6.65 5.52
N GLU A 531 15.43 -6.57 4.44
CA GLU A 531 14.14 -5.88 4.41
C GLU A 531 12.95 -6.86 4.38
N HIS A 532 13.17 -8.16 4.57
CA HIS A 532 12.13 -9.19 4.44
C HIS A 532 10.90 -8.88 5.32
N LEU A 533 11.09 -8.60 6.61
CA LEU A 533 9.97 -8.27 7.49
C LEU A 533 9.29 -6.96 7.10
N ALA A 534 10.06 -5.96 6.68
CA ALA A 534 9.53 -4.67 6.27
C ALA A 534 8.68 -4.79 4.99
N ASP A 535 9.08 -5.64 4.04
CA ASP A 535 8.30 -5.96 2.84
C ASP A 535 6.97 -6.63 3.18
N LEU A 536 6.97 -7.54 4.17
CA LEU A 536 5.74 -8.18 4.64
C LEU A 536 4.82 -7.15 5.33
N VAL A 537 5.37 -6.24 6.14
CA VAL A 537 4.58 -5.15 6.76
C VAL A 537 4.00 -4.20 5.71
N LEU A 538 4.77 -3.83 4.69
CA LEU A 538 4.28 -3.06 3.55
C LEU A 538 3.16 -3.82 2.81
N ALA A 539 3.37 -5.11 2.51
CA ALA A 539 2.39 -5.96 1.84
C ALA A 539 1.08 -6.08 2.62
N ARG A 540 1.18 -6.26 3.94
CA ARG A 540 0.01 -6.25 4.83
C ARG A 540 -0.76 -4.92 4.76
N THR A 541 -0.05 -3.81 4.58
CA THR A 541 -0.65 -2.47 4.50
C THR A 541 -1.35 -2.24 3.17
N TYR A 542 -0.66 -2.40 2.03
CA TYR A 542 -1.23 -2.09 0.72
C TYR A 542 -2.28 -3.12 0.25
N SER A 543 -2.14 -4.40 0.62
CA SER A 543 -3.10 -5.44 0.19
C SER A 543 -4.34 -5.51 1.09
N GLY A 544 -4.19 -5.05 2.33
CA GLY A 544 -5.17 -5.23 3.40
C GLY A 544 -5.44 -6.69 3.77
N ALA A 545 -4.58 -7.63 3.40
CA ALA A 545 -4.76 -9.05 3.68
C ALA A 545 -4.53 -9.38 5.17
N GLU A 546 -5.27 -10.38 5.66
CA GLU A 546 -5.16 -10.92 7.01
C GLU A 546 -3.86 -11.71 7.21
N LEU A 547 -3.31 -12.28 6.14
CA LEU A 547 -2.06 -13.03 6.17
C LEU A 547 -1.23 -12.75 4.92
N VAL A 548 0.06 -12.50 5.11
CA VAL A 548 1.00 -12.24 4.01
C VAL A 548 2.20 -13.16 4.06
N GLY A 549 2.87 -13.34 2.92
CA GLY A 549 4.13 -14.06 2.82
C GLY A 549 4.75 -13.95 1.44
N THR A 550 5.79 -14.72 1.16
CA THR A 550 6.43 -14.74 -0.17
C THR A 550 6.19 -16.08 -0.88
N GLY A 551 6.48 -16.14 -2.18
CA GLY A 551 6.55 -17.40 -2.91
C GLY A 551 7.95 -18.02 -2.83
N GLN A 552 8.05 -19.31 -3.17
CA GLN A 552 9.32 -20.00 -3.41
C GLN A 552 9.89 -19.64 -4.79
N ASP A 553 10.11 -18.34 -5.01
CA ASP A 553 10.54 -17.82 -6.30
C ASP A 553 12.02 -18.11 -6.53
N PHE A 554 12.85 -18.03 -5.48
CA PHE A 554 14.25 -18.45 -5.52
C PHE A 554 14.46 -19.73 -4.71
N VAL A 555 15.16 -20.69 -5.31
CA VAL A 555 15.50 -21.97 -4.69
C VAL A 555 16.97 -22.25 -4.94
N TYR A 556 17.71 -22.58 -3.89
CA TYR A 556 19.09 -23.05 -4.02
C TYR A 556 19.16 -24.55 -3.74
N LEU A 557 19.54 -25.30 -4.77
CA LEU A 557 19.74 -26.75 -4.73
C LEU A 557 21.19 -27.03 -4.35
N GLN A 558 21.43 -27.21 -3.05
CA GLN A 558 22.77 -27.21 -2.48
C GLN A 558 23.63 -28.39 -2.96
N GLU A 559 23.03 -29.56 -3.20
CA GLU A 559 23.77 -30.77 -3.64
C GLU A 559 24.37 -30.67 -5.03
N VAL A 560 23.78 -29.81 -5.87
CA VAL A 560 24.20 -29.62 -7.27
C VAL A 560 24.70 -28.19 -7.53
N ASP A 561 24.88 -27.40 -6.47
CA ASP A 561 25.30 -26.00 -6.51
C ASP A 561 24.56 -25.19 -7.59
N LEU A 562 23.23 -25.24 -7.55
CA LEU A 562 22.38 -24.63 -8.58
C LEU A 562 21.36 -23.67 -7.96
N MET A 563 21.37 -22.42 -8.43
CA MET A 563 20.34 -21.44 -8.18
C MET A 563 19.24 -21.54 -9.23
N VAL A 564 17.99 -21.59 -8.78
CA VAL A 564 16.80 -21.64 -9.64
C VAL A 564 15.88 -20.48 -9.31
N TRP A 565 15.55 -19.67 -10.32
CA TRP A 565 14.56 -18.62 -10.21
C TRP A 565 13.27 -19.00 -10.95
N ARG A 566 12.21 -19.26 -10.21
CA ARG A 566 10.88 -19.68 -10.63
C ARG A 566 9.98 -18.45 -10.63
N SER A 567 10.15 -17.58 -11.63
CA SER A 567 9.44 -16.30 -11.70
C SER A 567 7.92 -16.49 -11.94
N ARG A 568 7.17 -16.68 -10.85
CA ARG A 568 5.69 -16.79 -10.81
C ARG A 568 5.05 -15.41 -10.64
N GLU A 569 3.74 -15.30 -10.80
CA GLU A 569 3.00 -14.06 -10.50
C GLU A 569 3.16 -13.69 -9.03
N SER A 570 3.82 -12.58 -8.73
CA SER A 570 4.05 -12.05 -7.38
C SER A 570 3.12 -10.87 -7.09
N GLU A 571 3.05 -10.46 -5.81
CA GLU A 571 2.21 -9.33 -5.37
C GLU A 571 0.75 -9.56 -5.79
N THR A 572 0.14 -10.64 -5.31
CA THR A 572 -1.22 -11.03 -5.71
C THR A 572 -1.92 -11.78 -4.59
N ALA A 573 -3.25 -11.79 -4.62
CA ALA A 573 -4.03 -12.66 -3.75
C ALA A 573 -3.77 -14.12 -4.13
N THR A 574 -3.58 -14.98 -3.13
CA THR A 574 -3.19 -16.38 -3.35
C THR A 574 -3.82 -17.28 -2.30
N ARG A 575 -3.74 -18.59 -2.50
CA ARG A 575 -4.04 -19.60 -1.48
C ARG A 575 -2.78 -20.25 -0.91
N PHE A 576 -1.61 -19.85 -1.42
CA PHE A 576 -0.33 -20.48 -1.11
C PHE A 576 0.79 -19.45 -1.03
N ILE A 577 1.60 -19.57 0.01
CA ILE A 577 2.86 -18.87 0.28
C ILE A 577 3.85 -19.85 0.92
N ALA A 578 5.13 -19.51 0.95
CA ALA A 578 6.15 -20.28 1.64
C ALA A 578 5.95 -20.22 3.17
N GLY A 579 6.03 -21.38 3.83
CA GLY A 579 5.72 -21.54 5.24
C GLY A 579 6.60 -20.70 6.18
N GLY A 580 7.91 -20.63 5.90
CA GLY A 580 8.87 -19.81 6.65
C GLY A 580 8.72 -18.30 6.48
N THR A 581 7.71 -17.83 5.75
CA THR A 581 7.57 -16.41 5.36
C THR A 581 6.24 -15.81 5.83
N ILE A 582 5.50 -16.53 6.67
CA ILE A 582 4.18 -16.11 7.15
C ILE A 582 4.33 -14.91 8.08
N LEU A 583 3.63 -13.82 7.78
CA LEU A 583 3.35 -12.72 8.70
C LEU A 583 1.84 -12.46 8.78
N THR A 584 1.33 -12.29 9.99
CA THR A 584 -0.09 -12.05 10.25
C THR A 584 -0.29 -11.24 11.51
N ASP A 585 -1.44 -10.57 11.64
CA ASP A 585 -1.85 -9.96 12.90
C ASP A 585 -2.05 -11.01 13.98
N ARG A 586 -1.65 -10.73 15.22
CA ARG A 586 -1.93 -11.59 16.37
C ARG A 586 -3.42 -11.97 16.47
N VAL A 587 -4.30 -10.99 16.28
CA VAL A 587 -5.76 -11.21 16.37
C VAL A 587 -6.26 -12.20 15.32
N VAL A 588 -5.63 -12.28 14.14
CA VAL A 588 -6.01 -13.26 13.11
C VAL A 588 -5.64 -14.68 13.55
N LEU A 589 -4.50 -14.87 14.20
CA LEU A 589 -4.15 -16.16 14.80
C LEU A 589 -5.13 -16.56 15.90
N GLU A 590 -5.49 -15.63 16.78
CA GLU A 590 -6.46 -15.87 17.86
C GLU A 590 -7.85 -16.24 17.32
N GLU A 591 -8.34 -15.50 16.31
CA GLU A 591 -9.63 -15.76 15.65
C GLU A 591 -9.66 -17.08 14.87
N THR A 592 -8.53 -17.51 14.31
CA THR A 592 -8.43 -18.76 13.53
C THR A 592 -8.09 -19.99 14.36
N GLY A 593 -7.80 -19.82 15.66
CA GLY A 593 -7.41 -20.89 16.58
C GLY A 593 -5.94 -21.30 16.50
N GLY A 594 -5.08 -20.43 15.96
CA GLY A 594 -3.63 -20.59 15.91
C GLY A 594 -3.15 -21.73 15.01
N PHE A 595 -1.96 -22.22 15.30
CA PHE A 595 -1.38 -23.37 14.59
C PHE A 595 -2.06 -24.66 15.08
N ARG A 596 -2.57 -25.49 14.16
CA ARG A 596 -3.15 -26.79 14.56
C ARG A 596 -2.06 -27.67 15.20
N PRO A 597 -2.34 -28.41 16.29
CA PRO A 597 -1.39 -29.30 16.95
C PRO A 597 -1.14 -30.56 16.12
N LEU A 598 -0.45 -30.39 14.99
CA LEU A 598 -0.08 -31.41 14.03
C LEU A 598 1.45 -31.44 13.88
N PRO A 599 2.03 -32.61 13.53
CA PRO A 599 3.48 -32.72 13.34
C PRO A 599 3.96 -32.19 11.98
N ARG A 600 3.07 -32.05 10.99
CA ARG A 600 3.40 -31.62 9.62
C ARG A 600 2.23 -30.91 8.93
N ALA A 601 2.53 -30.16 7.87
CA ALA A 601 1.58 -29.34 7.12
C ALA A 601 0.85 -28.27 7.96
N ILE A 602 1.46 -27.81 9.05
CA ILE A 602 0.87 -26.83 9.97
C ILE A 602 0.58 -25.53 9.22
N ASP A 603 1.55 -25.04 8.45
CA ASP A 603 1.45 -23.80 7.67
C ASP A 603 0.27 -23.85 6.70
N THR A 604 0.12 -24.95 5.94
CA THR A 604 -1.03 -25.16 5.05
C THR A 604 -2.35 -25.15 5.79
N GLN A 605 -2.41 -25.72 7.01
CA GLN A 605 -3.64 -25.70 7.80
C GLN A 605 -4.01 -24.30 8.29
N LEU A 606 -3.02 -23.47 8.65
CA LEU A 606 -3.26 -22.06 8.99
C LEU A 606 -3.81 -21.29 7.78
N LEU A 607 -3.20 -21.46 6.59
CA LEU A 607 -3.72 -20.83 5.36
C LEU A 607 -5.17 -21.23 5.07
N ILE A 608 -5.52 -22.51 5.26
CA ILE A 608 -6.89 -23.00 5.11
C ILE A 608 -7.82 -22.37 6.16
N ALA A 609 -7.38 -22.26 7.41
CA ALA A 609 -8.17 -21.67 8.49
C ALA A 609 -8.50 -20.20 8.23
N VAL A 610 -7.49 -19.39 7.86
CA VAL A 610 -7.68 -17.98 7.46
C VAL A 610 -8.66 -17.87 6.30
N SER A 611 -8.46 -18.66 5.25
CA SER A 611 -9.35 -18.64 4.07
C SER A 611 -10.80 -19.00 4.42
N ARG A 612 -11.00 -19.99 5.30
CA ARG A 612 -12.34 -20.40 5.78
C ARG A 612 -13.00 -19.36 6.68
N GLY A 613 -12.20 -18.56 7.38
CA GLY A 613 -12.65 -17.40 8.15
C GLY A 613 -13.02 -16.19 7.29
N GLY A 614 -12.91 -16.29 5.95
CA GLY A 614 -13.13 -15.18 5.03
C GLY A 614 -11.94 -14.22 4.91
N GLY A 615 -10.80 -14.56 5.52
CA GLY A 615 -9.56 -13.81 5.41
C GLY A 615 -8.88 -14.04 4.06
N ARG A 616 -8.12 -13.04 3.62
CA ARG A 616 -7.33 -13.04 2.40
C ARG A 616 -5.87 -13.33 2.72
N ILE A 617 -5.25 -14.08 1.82
CA ILE A 617 -3.82 -14.35 1.83
C ILE A 617 -3.20 -13.63 0.64
N HIS A 618 -2.11 -12.91 0.87
CA HIS A 618 -1.41 -12.16 -0.16
C HIS A 618 0.06 -12.57 -0.23
N ARG A 619 0.55 -12.87 -1.45
CA ARG A 619 1.99 -13.08 -1.67
C ARG A 619 2.64 -11.78 -2.12
N THR A 620 3.70 -11.35 -1.45
CA THR A 620 4.56 -10.26 -1.93
C THR A 620 5.63 -10.79 -2.92
N HIS A 621 6.58 -9.95 -3.31
CA HIS A 621 7.72 -10.34 -4.14
C HIS A 621 8.62 -11.38 -3.45
N GLY A 622 9.20 -12.30 -4.22
CA GLY A 622 10.07 -13.36 -3.68
C GLY A 622 11.58 -13.07 -3.72
N LEU A 623 12.02 -11.93 -4.24
CA LEU A 623 13.45 -11.66 -4.51
C LEU A 623 14.33 -11.56 -3.23
N GLY A 624 13.74 -11.25 -2.08
CA GLY A 624 14.44 -11.20 -0.79
C GLY A 624 14.39 -12.51 0.01
N TYR A 625 13.97 -13.63 -0.58
CA TYR A 625 13.86 -14.92 0.10
C TYR A 625 14.38 -16.05 -0.80
N VAL A 626 15.23 -16.91 -0.25
CA VAL A 626 15.74 -18.10 -0.95
C VAL A 626 15.43 -19.34 -0.14
N LEU A 627 14.69 -20.25 -0.74
CA LEU A 627 14.42 -21.57 -0.18
C LEU A 627 15.69 -22.44 -0.28
N ARG A 628 16.18 -22.93 0.86
CA ARG A 628 17.27 -23.92 0.90
C ARG A 628 16.71 -25.31 0.64
N ARG A 629 17.33 -26.02 -0.31
CA ARG A 629 17.04 -27.44 -0.53
C ARG A 629 18.31 -28.28 -0.47
N THR A 630 18.32 -29.19 0.51
CA THR A 630 19.27 -30.28 0.70
C THR A 630 18.54 -31.59 0.39
N GLY A 631 19.20 -32.63 -0.14
CA GLY A 631 18.53 -33.87 -0.58
C GLY A 631 18.03 -34.77 0.56
N GLY A 632 18.08 -34.31 1.82
CA GLY A 632 17.47 -34.96 2.98
C GLY A 632 17.10 -33.96 4.09
N GLY A 633 16.22 -34.38 5.02
CA GLY A 633 15.89 -33.64 6.25
C GLY A 633 14.70 -32.67 6.17
N HIS A 634 14.13 -32.45 4.98
CA HIS A 634 13.01 -31.53 4.78
C HIS A 634 11.66 -32.17 5.09
N THR A 635 10.74 -31.40 5.69
CA THR A 635 9.35 -31.81 5.92
C THR A 635 8.50 -31.84 4.63
N TRP A 636 9.08 -31.40 3.50
CA TRP A 636 8.46 -31.33 2.18
C TRP A 636 9.13 -32.31 1.20
N SER A 637 8.36 -33.21 0.61
CA SER A 637 8.84 -34.40 -0.11
C SER A 637 8.91 -34.25 -1.64
N GLU A 638 8.90 -33.03 -2.18
CA GLU A 638 9.02 -32.85 -3.63
C GLU A 638 10.46 -33.05 -4.07
N ASP A 639 10.65 -33.93 -5.06
CA ASP A 639 11.94 -34.25 -5.67
C ASP A 639 12.57 -33.00 -6.30
N MET A 640 13.90 -32.95 -6.37
CA MET A 640 14.68 -31.92 -7.05
C MET A 640 14.14 -31.64 -8.46
N ALA A 641 13.67 -32.68 -9.15
CA ALA A 641 12.99 -32.57 -10.43
C ALA A 641 11.87 -31.52 -10.42
N TYR A 642 11.04 -31.43 -9.38
CA TYR A 642 9.96 -30.44 -9.30
C TYR A 642 10.44 -28.99 -9.45
N PHE A 643 11.58 -28.65 -8.83
CA PHE A 643 12.12 -27.29 -8.88
C PHE A 643 12.75 -26.97 -10.23
N LEU A 644 13.27 -27.98 -10.92
CA LEU A 644 13.84 -27.87 -12.26
C LEU A 644 12.76 -27.78 -13.37
N HIS A 645 11.48 -27.96 -13.03
CA HIS A 645 10.38 -27.70 -13.96
C HIS A 645 9.84 -26.26 -13.77
N ASN A 646 9.55 -25.58 -14.88
CA ASN A 646 8.95 -24.23 -14.93
C ASN A 646 9.77 -23.14 -14.22
N TYR A 647 11.09 -23.09 -14.44
CA TYR A 647 11.94 -21.98 -14.03
C TYR A 647 12.00 -20.88 -15.10
N ALA A 648 12.25 -19.65 -14.68
CA ALA A 648 12.53 -18.52 -15.56
C ALA A 648 14.02 -18.47 -15.95
N ARG A 649 14.91 -18.69 -14.97
CA ARG A 649 16.36 -18.79 -15.20
C ARG A 649 17.00 -19.68 -14.14
N GLN A 650 18.12 -20.32 -14.49
CA GLN A 650 18.98 -21.06 -13.56
C GLN A 650 20.45 -20.74 -13.83
N TRP A 651 21.29 -20.87 -12.81
CA TRP A 651 22.74 -20.70 -12.92
C TRP A 651 23.46 -21.48 -11.82
N SER A 652 24.69 -21.89 -12.12
CA SER A 652 25.56 -22.54 -11.13
C SER A 652 26.07 -21.51 -10.12
N GLY A 653 26.23 -21.96 -8.88
CA GLY A 653 26.72 -21.16 -7.77
C GLY A 653 25.62 -20.43 -7.00
N TRP A 654 25.95 -20.08 -5.76
CA TRP A 654 25.22 -19.14 -4.94
C TRP A 654 25.35 -17.71 -5.49
N ARG A 655 24.37 -17.27 -6.29
CA ARG A 655 24.24 -15.87 -6.74
C ARG A 655 22.79 -15.42 -6.62
N PRO A 656 22.33 -15.06 -5.42
CA PRO A 656 20.95 -14.62 -5.20
C PRO A 656 20.70 -13.24 -5.78
N SER A 657 19.45 -12.78 -5.71
CA SER A 657 19.11 -11.38 -5.99
C SER A 657 19.93 -10.42 -5.11
N VAL A 658 20.18 -9.22 -5.61
CA VAL A 658 20.87 -8.15 -4.86
C VAL A 658 20.13 -7.78 -3.57
N LEU A 659 18.81 -8.03 -3.50
CA LEU A 659 17.99 -7.77 -2.32
C LEU A 659 18.30 -8.70 -1.13
N LEU A 660 19.02 -9.80 -1.35
CA LEU A 660 19.39 -10.71 -0.25
C LEU A 660 20.60 -10.19 0.55
N GLU A 661 21.42 -9.30 -0.04
CA GLU A 661 22.69 -8.82 0.54
C GLU A 661 23.62 -9.97 0.99
N GLY A 662 23.61 -11.10 0.28
CA GLY A 662 24.43 -12.28 0.61
C GLY A 662 24.04 -12.99 1.91
N GLU A 663 24.90 -13.91 2.33
CA GLU A 663 24.75 -14.69 3.56
C GLU A 663 25.51 -14.01 4.72
N PRO A 664 24.88 -13.74 5.87
CA PRO A 664 25.59 -13.18 7.01
C PRO A 664 26.42 -14.27 7.71
N HIS A 665 27.52 -13.86 8.36
CA HIS A 665 28.26 -14.76 9.24
C HIS A 665 27.37 -15.24 10.41
N PRO A 666 27.32 -16.55 10.71
CA PRO A 666 26.56 -17.06 11.84
C PRO A 666 27.00 -16.43 13.17
N LEU A 667 26.03 -16.03 14.00
CA LEU A 667 26.31 -15.54 15.34
C LEU A 667 26.85 -16.67 16.22
N GLY A 668 27.86 -16.34 17.03
CA GLY A 668 28.52 -17.29 17.92
C GLY A 668 29.48 -18.28 17.25
N GLY A 669 29.71 -18.16 15.94
CA GLY A 669 30.73 -18.90 15.21
C GLY A 669 32.16 -18.36 15.47
N PRO A 670 33.21 -19.15 15.21
CA PRO A 670 34.58 -18.66 15.30
C PRO A 670 34.78 -17.47 14.35
N THR A 671 35.28 -16.35 14.87
CA THR A 671 35.60 -15.17 14.08
C THR A 671 36.77 -15.53 13.16
N GLU A 672 36.51 -15.75 11.87
CA GLU A 672 37.61 -15.76 10.89
C GLU A 672 38.16 -14.34 10.81
N VAL A 673 39.37 -14.15 11.31
CA VAL A 673 40.13 -12.91 11.13
C VAL A 673 40.46 -12.81 9.64
N HIS A 674 39.65 -12.06 8.89
CA HIS A 674 40.02 -11.67 7.54
C HIS A 674 41.19 -10.68 7.60
N GLU A 675 42.41 -11.20 7.50
CA GLU A 675 43.55 -10.39 7.04
C GLU A 675 43.36 -10.13 5.53
N GLU A 676 42.88 -8.93 5.18
CA GLU A 676 43.24 -8.34 3.90
C GLU A 676 44.51 -7.49 4.07
N PRO A 677 45.38 -7.48 3.05
CA PRO A 677 45.27 -6.36 2.12
C PRO A 677 45.23 -6.79 0.66
N VAL A 678 44.32 -6.13 -0.06
CA VAL A 678 44.31 -5.93 -1.51
C VAL A 678 45.70 -5.48 -1.97
N MET A 679 46.45 -6.40 -2.60
CA MET A 679 47.62 -6.05 -3.41
C MET A 679 47.16 -5.63 -4.80
N ALA A 680 47.21 -4.32 -5.06
CA ALA A 680 47.10 -3.76 -6.39
C ALA A 680 48.25 -4.30 -7.26
N THR A 681 47.93 -5.17 -8.22
CA THR A 681 48.86 -5.55 -9.28
C THR A 681 48.89 -4.45 -10.32
N THR A 682 49.88 -3.57 -10.19
CA THR A 682 50.40 -2.75 -11.28
C THR A 682 50.94 -3.65 -12.39
N HIS A 683 50.38 -3.55 -13.60
CA HIS A 683 51.01 -4.04 -14.83
C HIS A 683 52.17 -3.12 -15.21
N PRO A 684 53.42 -3.61 -15.37
CA PRO A 684 54.44 -2.88 -16.10
C PRO A 684 54.29 -3.19 -17.60
N GLY A 685 54.35 -2.15 -18.42
CA GLY A 685 54.51 -2.29 -19.86
C GLY A 685 55.83 -2.94 -20.23
N GLY A 686 55.83 -3.66 -21.35
CA GLY A 686 57.01 -4.18 -22.02
C GLY A 686 56.73 -4.30 -23.51
N GLN A 687 57.33 -3.41 -24.29
CA GLN A 687 57.39 -3.44 -25.75
C GLN A 687 58.24 -4.63 -26.22
N SER A 688 57.80 -5.32 -27.28
CA SER A 688 58.61 -5.61 -28.48
C SER A 688 57.68 -5.85 -29.66
#